data_AF-A0A955YTP9-F1
#
_entry.id   AF-A0A955YTP9-F1
#
_cell.length_a   1.000
_cell.length_b   1.000
_cell.length_c   1.000
_cell.angle_alpha   90.00
_cell.angle_beta   90.00
_cell.angle_gamma   90.00
#
_symmetry.space_group_name_H-M   'P 1'
#
loop_
_entity.id
_entity.type
_entity.pdbx_description
1 polymer ?
#
loop_
_entity_poly.entity_id
_entity_poly.type
_entity_poly.pdbx_seq_one_letter_code
_entity_poly.pdbx_strand_id
1 'polypeptide(L)'
;TRSTRYTYDDRGYLGSVTADSSATESLQTLLPQNDPMGFPEEVTVTGISTTLQSVDVDGATSGITPPGKPQHGMTYDVLGQLTEYRPPLHDAGAPAGTCPDGAECYSYNLDRQLEDVTLADGTVVDYSYGASTGLLDSVVVPDFGTVNYGYTTAGRLSTITSTGHGTLTYKTQGDLPISEARTGTLTAGAWSGTLNGTVERYWNSFLELDRLRVVGGFDAKVLRDNDGLVTSIEDADSLTSHPTFVITRSALDGHIASTDLGVVETEQYFDIDAGNPGFGDLTGLVARANSNNVFQTSYIRDRLGRISELVETVEGTTKVRKYTYDGAGRLTEVRDGMDALVGEYAYDGNGNRTKAHDAFSYVDLGVNLGCPGGTGTEAADAEDRLCTYGNWDYLYDDNGALVSKTNTVTSDVETFEYDGLGRLLSATVSGQTIEYAHDARGRRIGRVVNGTLDKGWLYADALNPIAQFDSTGALEATFVYGTRGNVPDYIVQADGDVYRVIADHLGSVRLIIDVTTGMVAHRMDYDAWGNVTYEAGDSSLHPFGFAGGIYDRGTGLVRFGARDYDSVTGRWTGKDPIKFSGGMNFYSYVGNEPVLRRDPSGLAWLYYWDPGGTGTDKWYGHVSLQLDDGTYISQWPNRPLEGPLDETGNQLHGGLLADIDGEGGRLPHRVLIDDLDEQAISDWWRKRHHDNFSVFNNCSDVVSEALREGGKDIPWHAIYHPDQVYDDVMSSRRNSRGLP
;
A
#
# COMPACT_ATOMS: atom_id res chain seq x y z
N THR A 1 17.86 18.24 -16.20
CA THR A 1 16.70 18.71 -15.43
C THR A 1 15.49 17.89 -15.81
N ARG A 2 14.69 17.48 -14.82
CA ARG A 2 13.31 17.02 -15.04
C ARG A 2 12.40 18.25 -14.88
N SER A 3 11.27 18.33 -15.58
CA SER A 3 10.34 19.46 -15.43
C SER A 3 8.90 19.08 -15.74
N THR A 4 7.93 19.69 -15.06
CA THR A 4 6.50 19.54 -15.38
C THR A 4 5.90 20.91 -15.67
N ARG A 5 5.13 20.98 -16.75
CA ARG A 5 4.39 22.17 -17.20
C ARG A 5 2.90 21.94 -17.02
N TYR A 6 2.17 23.00 -16.72
CA TYR A 6 0.72 22.98 -16.58
C TYR A 6 0.10 24.01 -17.54
N THR A 7 -1.09 23.74 -18.05
CA THR A 7 -1.94 24.73 -18.73
C THR A 7 -3.32 24.73 -18.11
N TYR A 8 -3.98 25.88 -18.12
CA TYR A 8 -5.30 26.08 -17.52
C TYR A 8 -6.27 26.62 -18.58
N ASP A 9 -7.57 26.43 -18.38
CA ASP A 9 -8.62 26.99 -19.23
C ASP A 9 -8.97 28.44 -18.86
N ASP A 10 -9.87 29.08 -19.62
CA ASP A 10 -10.30 30.47 -19.38
C ASP A 10 -11.05 30.68 -18.04
N ARG A 11 -11.35 29.60 -17.29
CA ARG A 11 -11.95 29.63 -15.94
C ARG A 11 -10.92 29.42 -14.83
N GLY A 12 -9.68 29.05 -15.18
CA GLY A 12 -8.61 28.71 -14.24
C GLY A 12 -8.57 27.23 -13.84
N TYR A 13 -9.42 26.38 -14.42
CA TYR A 13 -9.34 24.93 -14.18
C TYR A 13 -8.17 24.32 -14.96
N LEU A 14 -7.58 23.25 -14.42
CA LEU A 14 -6.47 22.55 -15.06
C LEU A 14 -6.92 21.99 -16.41
N GLY A 15 -6.19 22.30 -17.49
CA GLY A 15 -6.46 21.88 -18.86
C GLY A 15 -5.40 20.94 -19.45
N SER A 16 -4.16 20.99 -18.96
CA SER A 16 -3.18 19.91 -19.18
C SER A 16 -2.05 19.89 -18.16
N VAL A 17 -1.49 18.70 -17.96
CA VAL A 17 -0.19 18.42 -17.32
C VAL A 17 0.76 17.92 -18.41
N THR A 18 2.02 18.34 -18.41
CA THR A 18 3.05 17.78 -19.29
C THR A 18 4.37 17.64 -18.54
N ALA A 19 4.75 16.42 -18.19
CA ALA A 19 6.11 16.11 -17.76
C ALA A 19 7.01 16.16 -19.00
N ASP A 20 7.86 17.18 -19.10
CA ASP A 20 8.71 17.50 -20.24
C ASP A 20 10.18 17.36 -19.85
N SER A 21 10.90 16.51 -20.59
CA SER A 21 12.35 16.41 -20.51
C SER A 21 13.07 16.68 -21.84
N SER A 22 12.31 16.58 -22.94
CA SER A 22 12.62 17.06 -24.28
C SER A 22 11.36 16.90 -25.15
N ALA A 23 11.30 17.57 -26.31
CA ALA A 23 10.20 17.45 -27.28
C ALA A 23 10.03 16.05 -27.92
N THR A 24 10.78 15.04 -27.46
CA THR A 24 10.66 13.62 -27.84
C THR A 24 10.48 12.68 -26.64
N GLU A 25 10.56 13.19 -25.41
CA GLU A 25 10.40 12.44 -24.15
C GLU A 25 9.53 13.25 -23.19
N SER A 26 8.22 13.27 -23.48
CA SER A 26 7.21 14.00 -22.72
C SER A 26 5.93 13.19 -22.52
N LEU A 27 5.43 13.11 -21.29
CA LEU A 27 4.11 12.57 -20.96
C LEU A 27 3.13 13.72 -20.75
N GLN A 28 2.07 13.78 -21.58
CA GLN A 28 1.02 14.81 -21.50
C GLN A 28 -0.34 14.21 -21.15
N THR A 29 -0.93 14.69 -20.05
CA THR A 29 -2.35 14.46 -19.71
C THR A 29 -3.13 15.72 -20.05
N LEU A 30 -4.20 15.57 -20.83
CA LEU A 30 -5.14 16.61 -21.22
C LEU A 30 -6.42 16.46 -20.41
N LEU A 31 -6.98 17.59 -19.99
CA LEU A 31 -8.32 17.72 -19.40
C LEU A 31 -9.12 18.66 -20.31
N PRO A 32 -9.52 18.21 -21.52
CA PRO A 32 -10.03 19.10 -22.57
C PRO A 32 -11.46 19.60 -22.30
N GLN A 33 -12.20 18.93 -21.41
CA GLN A 33 -13.56 19.27 -21.03
C GLN A 33 -13.69 19.14 -19.50
N ASN A 34 -13.70 20.28 -18.82
CA ASN A 34 -14.11 20.39 -17.42
C ASN A 34 -15.55 20.91 -17.38
N ASP A 35 -16.40 20.29 -16.56
CA ASP A 35 -17.81 20.64 -16.33
C ASP A 35 -17.97 22.08 -15.77
N PRO A 36 -19.18 22.59 -15.50
CA PRO A 36 -19.36 23.90 -14.87
C PRO A 36 -18.65 24.08 -13.51
N MET A 37 -18.48 23.01 -12.74
CA MET A 37 -17.89 23.02 -11.38
C MET A 37 -16.36 22.80 -11.35
N GLY A 38 -15.77 22.36 -12.46
CA GLY A 38 -14.32 22.14 -12.61
C GLY A 38 -13.88 20.67 -12.63
N PHE A 39 -14.82 19.72 -12.60
CA PHE A 39 -14.54 18.29 -12.71
C PHE A 39 -14.29 17.89 -14.18
N PRO A 40 -13.26 17.07 -14.47
CA PRO A 40 -12.96 16.66 -15.84
C PRO A 40 -13.94 15.59 -16.35
N GLU A 41 -14.79 15.96 -17.30
CA GLU A 41 -15.64 15.01 -18.05
C GLU A 41 -14.79 14.08 -18.94
N GLU A 42 -13.58 14.51 -19.31
CA GLU A 42 -12.61 13.75 -20.09
C GLU A 42 -11.19 13.89 -19.50
N VAL A 43 -10.50 12.75 -19.32
CA VAL A 43 -9.07 12.69 -18.95
C VAL A 43 -8.32 11.91 -20.04
N THR A 44 -7.63 12.62 -20.94
CA THR A 44 -6.92 12.02 -22.07
C THR A 44 -5.40 12.06 -21.86
N VAL A 45 -4.79 10.90 -21.65
CA VAL A 45 -3.33 10.74 -21.65
C VAL A 45 -2.85 10.54 -23.08
N THR A 46 -2.07 11.50 -23.58
CA THR A 46 -1.84 11.71 -25.02
C THR A 46 -1.15 10.52 -25.68
N GLY A 47 -1.85 9.87 -26.61
CA GLY A 47 -1.36 8.68 -27.32
C GLY A 47 -1.39 7.38 -26.51
N ILE A 48 -2.07 7.38 -25.36
CA ILE A 48 -2.08 6.29 -24.37
C ILE A 48 -3.51 5.86 -24.05
N SER A 49 -4.34 6.77 -23.55
CA SER A 49 -5.65 6.44 -22.98
C SER A 49 -6.58 7.65 -22.90
N THR A 50 -7.89 7.40 -22.82
CA THR A 50 -8.92 8.40 -22.53
C THR A 50 -9.93 7.80 -21.56
N THR A 51 -10.03 8.35 -20.36
CA THR A 51 -11.11 8.06 -19.40
C THR A 51 -12.21 9.09 -19.59
N LEU A 52 -13.48 8.67 -19.53
CA LEU A 52 -14.63 9.58 -19.53
C LEU A 52 -15.39 9.49 -18.20
N GLN A 53 -15.80 10.64 -17.68
CA GLN A 53 -16.60 10.76 -16.46
C GLN A 53 -17.97 11.34 -16.84
N SER A 54 -19.03 10.71 -16.35
CA SER A 54 -20.39 11.24 -16.43
C SER A 54 -20.80 11.77 -15.06
N VAL A 55 -21.45 12.93 -15.06
CA VAL A 55 -22.09 13.52 -13.88
C VAL A 55 -23.61 13.40 -13.98
N ASP A 56 -24.32 13.52 -12.86
CA ASP A 56 -25.77 13.65 -12.82
C ASP A 56 -26.22 15.14 -12.88
N VAL A 57 -27.45 15.42 -12.47
CA VAL A 57 -28.04 16.77 -12.49
C VAL A 57 -27.61 17.65 -11.33
N ASP A 58 -27.03 17.06 -10.27
CA ASP A 58 -26.57 17.74 -9.05
C ASP A 58 -25.02 17.82 -9.00
N GLY A 59 -24.34 17.16 -9.95
CA GLY A 59 -22.89 17.24 -10.17
C GLY A 59 -22.09 16.02 -9.67
N ALA A 60 -22.76 14.99 -9.15
CA ALA A 60 -22.09 13.78 -8.64
C ALA A 60 -21.79 12.78 -9.77
N THR A 61 -20.77 11.94 -9.59
CA THR A 61 -20.21 11.06 -10.63
C THR A 61 -21.13 9.87 -10.94
N SER A 62 -22.09 10.06 -11.84
CA SER A 62 -23.08 9.05 -12.27
C SER A 62 -22.48 7.85 -13.02
N GLY A 63 -21.26 7.98 -13.56
CA GLY A 63 -20.54 6.84 -14.12
C GLY A 63 -19.12 7.15 -14.58
N ILE A 64 -18.25 6.13 -14.59
CA ILE A 64 -16.87 6.21 -15.10
C ILE A 64 -16.73 5.20 -16.24
N THR A 65 -16.17 5.64 -17.37
CA THR A 65 -15.85 4.80 -18.53
C THR A 65 -14.33 4.67 -18.64
N PRO A 66 -13.73 3.53 -18.24
CA PRO A 66 -12.30 3.34 -18.34
C PRO A 66 -11.83 3.24 -19.80
N PRO A 67 -10.55 3.53 -20.09
CA PRO A 67 -10.02 3.60 -21.45
C PRO A 67 -10.21 2.32 -22.29
N GLY A 68 -11.16 2.35 -23.22
CA GLY A 68 -11.48 1.22 -24.10
C GLY A 68 -12.35 0.13 -23.44
N LYS A 69 -12.95 0.42 -22.28
CA LYS A 69 -13.90 -0.44 -21.57
C LYS A 69 -15.29 0.22 -21.51
N PRO A 70 -16.38 -0.51 -21.23
CA PRO A 70 -17.71 0.09 -21.12
C PRO A 70 -17.88 0.80 -19.77
N GLN A 71 -18.99 1.52 -19.60
CA GLN A 71 -19.20 2.38 -18.43
C GLN A 71 -19.60 1.60 -17.18
N HIS A 72 -18.93 1.88 -16.06
CA HIS A 72 -19.37 1.52 -14.72
C HIS A 72 -20.32 2.61 -14.23
N GLY A 73 -21.53 2.23 -13.78
CA GLY A 73 -22.53 3.17 -13.29
C GLY A 73 -22.47 3.34 -11.76
N MET A 74 -22.83 4.52 -11.26
CA MET A 74 -22.98 4.78 -9.83
C MET A 74 -24.30 5.51 -9.56
N THR A 75 -24.86 5.36 -8.36
CA THR A 75 -25.96 6.20 -7.86
C THR A 75 -25.67 6.64 -6.43
N TYR A 76 -26.21 7.80 -6.07
CA TYR A 76 -26.04 8.41 -4.75
C TYR A 76 -27.41 8.78 -4.17
N ASP A 77 -27.47 8.91 -2.85
CA ASP A 77 -28.62 9.50 -2.17
C ASP A 77 -28.60 11.04 -2.22
N VAL A 78 -29.62 11.67 -1.61
CA VAL A 78 -29.74 13.14 -1.53
C VAL A 78 -28.72 13.82 -0.60
N LEU A 79 -27.81 13.05 0.01
CA LEU A 79 -26.72 13.51 0.86
C LEU A 79 -25.34 13.32 0.21
N GLY A 80 -25.29 12.73 -0.99
CA GLY A 80 -24.06 12.42 -1.74
C GLY A 80 -23.43 11.07 -1.38
N GLN A 81 -24.13 10.21 -0.64
CA GLN A 81 -23.62 8.90 -0.23
C GLN A 81 -23.85 7.87 -1.34
N LEU A 82 -22.81 7.13 -1.75
CA LEU A 82 -22.90 6.10 -2.79
C LEU A 82 -23.88 5.01 -2.35
N THR A 83 -25.00 4.85 -3.05
CA THR A 83 -26.03 3.84 -2.78
C THR A 83 -25.94 2.61 -3.67
N GLU A 84 -25.33 2.74 -4.85
CA GLU A 84 -25.22 1.66 -5.83
C GLU A 84 -23.99 1.84 -6.73
N TYR A 85 -23.28 0.75 -7.00
CA TYR A 85 -22.24 0.63 -8.01
C TYR A 85 -22.58 -0.53 -8.96
N ARG A 86 -22.61 -0.25 -10.26
CA ARG A 86 -22.95 -1.21 -11.33
C ARG A 86 -21.73 -1.50 -12.20
N PRO A 87 -21.23 -2.74 -12.27
CA PRO A 87 -20.25 -3.15 -13.26
C PRO A 87 -20.86 -3.18 -14.69
N PRO A 88 -20.06 -3.12 -15.76
CA PRO A 88 -20.57 -2.82 -17.11
C PRO A 88 -21.30 -3.96 -17.84
N LEU A 89 -21.63 -5.06 -17.14
CA LEU A 89 -22.28 -6.26 -17.69
C LEU A 89 -23.68 -6.52 -17.13
N HIS A 90 -24.16 -5.71 -16.17
CA HIS A 90 -25.37 -6.00 -15.40
C HIS A 90 -26.57 -5.12 -15.79
N ASP A 91 -27.75 -5.73 -15.85
CA ASP A 91 -28.95 -5.13 -16.45
C ASP A 91 -29.61 -4.11 -15.51
N ALA A 92 -29.86 -2.89 -16.00
CA ALA A 92 -30.47 -1.79 -15.23
C ALA A 92 -31.99 -1.95 -15.02
N GLY A 93 -32.45 -3.18 -14.76
CA GLY A 93 -33.87 -3.58 -14.75
C GLY A 93 -34.51 -3.74 -13.36
N ALA A 94 -33.76 -3.52 -12.27
CA ALA A 94 -34.26 -3.74 -10.91
C ALA A 94 -35.36 -2.74 -10.50
N PRO A 95 -36.36 -3.17 -9.71
CA PRO A 95 -37.26 -2.25 -9.01
C PRO A 95 -36.50 -1.27 -8.11
N ALA A 96 -36.98 -0.03 -8.02
CA ALA A 96 -36.44 0.95 -7.09
C ALA A 96 -36.59 0.46 -5.64
N GLY A 97 -35.48 0.39 -4.90
CA GLY A 97 -35.43 -0.17 -3.54
C GLY A 97 -35.10 -1.66 -3.45
N THR A 98 -34.58 -2.27 -4.53
CA THR A 98 -33.93 -3.60 -4.51
C THR A 98 -32.60 -3.54 -5.25
N CYS A 99 -31.55 -4.16 -4.71
CA CYS A 99 -30.26 -4.23 -5.38
C CYS A 99 -30.37 -5.01 -6.71
N PRO A 100 -29.81 -4.51 -7.84
CA PRO A 100 -29.73 -5.28 -9.08
C PRO A 100 -28.81 -6.50 -8.98
N ASP A 101 -29.10 -7.49 -9.84
CA ASP A 101 -28.32 -8.72 -10.02
C ASP A 101 -26.90 -8.38 -10.52
N GLY A 102 -25.87 -8.61 -9.70
CA GLY A 102 -24.48 -8.23 -9.98
C GLY A 102 -24.11 -6.76 -9.77
N ALA A 103 -24.96 -5.96 -9.12
CA ALA A 103 -24.58 -4.65 -8.60
C ALA A 103 -24.11 -4.76 -7.14
N GLU A 104 -23.28 -3.84 -6.70
CA GLU A 104 -23.00 -3.64 -5.27
C GLU A 104 -23.87 -2.49 -4.75
N CYS A 105 -24.56 -2.68 -3.63
CA CYS A 105 -25.48 -1.70 -3.06
C CYS A 105 -25.17 -1.42 -1.59
N TYR A 106 -25.46 -0.20 -1.15
CA TYR A 106 -25.07 0.33 0.15
C TYR A 106 -26.28 0.99 0.83
N SER A 107 -26.48 0.69 2.11
CA SER A 107 -27.47 1.36 2.97
C SER A 107 -26.80 2.13 4.11
N TYR A 108 -27.44 3.18 4.63
CA TYR A 108 -26.88 4.02 5.67
C TYR A 108 -27.93 4.40 6.72
N ASN A 109 -27.52 4.46 7.98
CA ASN A 109 -28.36 4.94 9.08
C ASN A 109 -28.53 6.47 9.03
N LEU A 110 -29.38 7.00 9.93
CA LEU A 110 -29.64 8.45 10.02
C LEU A 110 -28.41 9.30 10.45
N ASP A 111 -27.40 8.66 11.03
CA ASP A 111 -26.11 9.25 11.39
C ASP A 111 -25.05 9.04 10.28
N ARG A 112 -25.49 8.63 9.07
CA ARG A 112 -24.72 8.38 7.84
C ARG A 112 -23.79 7.17 7.84
N GLN A 113 -23.84 6.34 8.88
CA GLN A 113 -22.98 5.16 9.00
C GLN A 113 -23.54 4.02 8.13
N LEU A 114 -22.67 3.31 7.42
CA LEU A 114 -23.00 2.18 6.55
C LEU A 114 -23.69 1.07 7.35
N GLU A 115 -24.93 0.67 7.01
CA GLU A 115 -25.70 -0.39 7.70
C GLU A 115 -25.55 -1.76 7.02
N ASP A 116 -25.62 -1.84 5.68
CA ASP A 116 -25.30 -3.05 4.93
C ASP A 116 -24.58 -2.74 3.61
N VAL A 117 -23.79 -3.72 3.15
CA VAL A 117 -23.35 -3.83 1.76
C VAL A 117 -23.91 -5.11 1.18
N THR A 118 -24.75 -5.01 0.16
CA THR A 118 -25.07 -6.12 -0.73
C THR A 118 -24.00 -6.19 -1.81
N LEU A 119 -23.29 -7.30 -1.92
CA LEU A 119 -22.25 -7.56 -2.92
C LEU A 119 -22.86 -8.08 -4.23
N ALA A 120 -22.06 -8.14 -5.30
CA ALA A 120 -22.53 -8.49 -6.65
C ALA A 120 -23.04 -9.94 -6.76
N ASP A 121 -22.49 -10.88 -5.99
CA ASP A 121 -23.01 -12.25 -5.85
C ASP A 121 -24.29 -12.35 -4.99
N GLY A 122 -24.78 -11.23 -4.45
CA GLY A 122 -25.92 -11.17 -3.54
C GLY A 122 -25.57 -11.49 -2.07
N THR A 123 -24.28 -11.67 -1.73
CA THR A 123 -23.82 -11.81 -0.34
C THR A 123 -23.98 -10.48 0.39
N VAL A 124 -24.58 -10.47 1.58
CA VAL A 124 -24.78 -9.26 2.38
C VAL A 124 -23.78 -9.23 3.53
N VAL A 125 -23.11 -8.08 3.71
CA VAL A 125 -22.25 -7.77 4.86
C VAL A 125 -22.96 -6.75 5.73
N ASP A 126 -23.49 -7.18 6.88
CA ASP A 126 -24.20 -6.32 7.84
C ASP A 126 -23.23 -5.60 8.79
N TYR A 127 -23.50 -4.34 9.10
CA TYR A 127 -22.76 -3.50 10.06
C TYR A 127 -23.73 -3.03 11.15
N SER A 128 -23.37 -3.22 12.43
CA SER A 128 -24.20 -2.77 13.55
C SER A 128 -23.44 -1.84 14.49
N TYR A 129 -24.12 -0.83 15.02
CA TYR A 129 -23.53 0.22 15.86
C TYR A 129 -24.23 0.33 17.21
N GLY A 130 -23.47 0.58 18.26
CA GLY A 130 -24.00 0.75 19.61
C GLY A 130 -24.88 2.00 19.69
N ALA A 131 -26.19 1.81 19.84
CA ALA A 131 -27.22 2.86 19.80
C ALA A 131 -27.17 3.93 20.94
N SER A 132 -26.05 4.00 21.67
CA SER A 132 -25.73 5.07 22.63
C SER A 132 -24.26 5.52 22.61
N THR A 133 -23.44 4.91 21.75
CA THR A 133 -22.01 5.19 21.56
C THR A 133 -21.69 5.69 20.15
N GLY A 134 -22.47 5.27 19.14
CA GLY A 134 -22.16 5.51 17.71
C GLY A 134 -20.99 4.67 17.19
N LEU A 135 -20.42 3.80 18.02
CA LEU A 135 -19.28 2.94 17.67
C LEU A 135 -19.79 1.63 17.03
N LEU A 136 -19.03 1.09 16.08
CA LEU A 136 -19.30 -0.18 15.42
C LEU A 136 -19.26 -1.33 16.44
N ASP A 137 -20.40 -1.94 16.76
CA ASP A 137 -20.51 -3.09 17.68
C ASP A 137 -20.17 -4.41 16.96
N SER A 138 -20.57 -4.57 15.68
CA SER A 138 -20.27 -5.78 14.90
C SER A 138 -20.26 -5.60 13.38
N VAL A 139 -19.53 -6.47 12.69
CA VAL A 139 -19.70 -6.75 11.25
C VAL A 139 -20.03 -8.24 11.06
N VAL A 140 -21.04 -8.56 10.25
CA VAL A 140 -21.41 -9.92 9.88
C VAL A 140 -20.95 -10.19 8.46
N VAL A 141 -20.03 -11.14 8.28
CA VAL A 141 -19.58 -11.59 6.95
C VAL A 141 -19.97 -13.07 6.82
N PRO A 142 -20.86 -13.47 5.88
CA PRO A 142 -21.45 -14.81 5.90
C PRO A 142 -20.46 -15.98 6.01
N ASP A 143 -19.35 -15.95 5.26
CA ASP A 143 -18.34 -17.04 5.23
C ASP A 143 -17.29 -16.97 6.35
N PHE A 144 -17.24 -15.86 7.09
CA PHE A 144 -16.26 -15.58 8.15
C PHE A 144 -16.92 -15.39 9.54
N GLY A 145 -18.25 -15.38 9.59
CA GLY A 145 -19.05 -15.14 10.78
C GLY A 145 -19.01 -13.69 11.27
N THR A 146 -19.48 -13.50 12.50
CA THR A 146 -19.60 -12.16 13.12
C THR A 146 -18.29 -11.74 13.78
N VAL A 147 -17.70 -10.65 13.27
CA VAL A 147 -16.69 -9.86 13.97
C VAL A 147 -17.39 -8.95 14.97
N ASN A 148 -17.03 -9.07 16.25
CA ASN A 148 -17.59 -8.26 17.33
C ASN A 148 -16.48 -7.37 17.90
N TYR A 149 -16.79 -6.10 18.13
CA TYR A 149 -15.88 -5.09 18.65
C TYR A 149 -16.28 -4.77 20.09
N GLY A 150 -15.28 -4.63 20.97
CA GLY A 150 -15.51 -4.34 22.38
C GLY A 150 -14.69 -3.15 22.84
N TYR A 151 -15.35 -2.17 23.46
CA TYR A 151 -14.75 -0.89 23.84
C TYR A 151 -14.63 -0.73 25.36
N THR A 152 -13.61 0.01 25.79
CA THR A 152 -13.51 0.52 27.16
C THR A 152 -14.63 1.52 27.47
N THR A 153 -14.87 1.81 28.74
CA THR A 153 -15.81 2.88 29.17
C THR A 153 -15.38 4.30 28.75
N ALA A 154 -14.26 4.45 28.03
CA ALA A 154 -13.75 5.69 27.46
C ALA A 154 -13.77 5.65 25.92
N GLY A 155 -14.57 4.79 25.30
CA GLY A 155 -14.73 4.68 23.83
C GLY A 155 -13.55 4.06 23.08
N ARG A 156 -12.40 3.84 23.74
CA ARG A 156 -11.21 3.22 23.11
C ARG A 156 -11.42 1.72 22.89
N LEU A 157 -11.07 1.22 21.71
CA LEU A 157 -11.10 -0.20 21.35
C LEU A 157 -10.30 -1.04 22.36
N SER A 158 -10.85 -2.19 22.75
CA SER A 158 -10.27 -3.11 23.75
C SER A 158 -10.27 -4.57 23.32
N THR A 159 -11.21 -5.01 22.48
CA THR A 159 -11.22 -6.35 21.88
C THR A 159 -11.79 -6.34 20.46
N ILE A 160 -11.30 -7.24 19.61
CA ILE A 160 -12.01 -7.69 18.41
C ILE A 160 -12.06 -9.22 18.44
N THR A 161 -13.24 -9.82 18.24
CA THR A 161 -13.46 -11.28 18.36
C THR A 161 -14.34 -11.81 17.23
N SER A 162 -13.95 -12.94 16.62
CA SER A 162 -14.85 -13.73 15.75
C SER A 162 -14.67 -15.24 16.00
N THR A 163 -15.73 -16.01 15.79
CA THR A 163 -15.75 -17.46 16.04
C THR A 163 -14.91 -18.17 14.98
N GLY A 164 -13.87 -18.90 15.39
CA GLY A 164 -12.89 -19.51 14.46
C GLY A 164 -11.72 -18.58 14.08
N HIS A 165 -11.79 -17.29 14.44
CA HIS A 165 -10.78 -16.28 14.12
C HIS A 165 -10.14 -15.65 15.36
N GLY A 166 -10.39 -16.26 16.52
CA GLY A 166 -9.78 -15.94 17.81
C GLY A 166 -10.26 -14.61 18.41
N THR A 167 -9.43 -14.07 19.29
CA THR A 167 -9.68 -12.83 20.04
C THR A 167 -8.41 -12.02 20.09
N LEU A 168 -8.46 -10.83 19.50
CA LEU A 168 -7.47 -9.77 19.64
C LEU A 168 -7.87 -8.90 20.84
N THR A 169 -6.95 -8.66 21.77
CA THR A 169 -7.16 -7.83 22.96
C THR A 169 -6.13 -6.71 23.00
N TYR A 170 -6.60 -5.48 23.19
CA TYR A 170 -5.80 -4.26 23.16
C TYR A 170 -5.67 -3.64 24.55
N LYS A 171 -4.50 -3.05 24.83
CA LYS A 171 -4.29 -2.19 26.00
C LYS A 171 -3.64 -0.89 25.54
N THR A 172 -4.08 0.22 26.11
CA THR A 172 -3.64 1.58 25.74
C THR A 172 -3.25 2.38 26.98
N GLN A 173 -2.34 3.34 26.82
CA GLN A 173 -1.95 4.30 27.86
C GLN A 173 -2.13 5.71 27.30
N GLY A 174 -3.21 6.39 27.71
CA GLY A 174 -3.66 7.55 26.95
C GLY A 174 -4.05 7.10 25.55
N ASP A 175 -3.48 7.72 24.52
CA ASP A 175 -3.78 7.37 23.14
C ASP A 175 -2.78 6.37 22.51
N LEU A 176 -1.62 6.18 23.13
CA LEU A 176 -0.62 5.16 22.79
C LEU A 176 -1.14 3.71 22.96
N PRO A 177 -0.92 2.78 22.00
CA PRO A 177 -1.05 1.35 22.23
C PRO A 177 0.13 0.81 23.04
N ILE A 178 -0.13 0.03 24.10
CA ILE A 178 0.94 -0.61 24.90
C ILE A 178 0.95 -2.14 24.78
N SER A 179 -0.15 -2.76 24.34
CA SER A 179 -0.18 -4.21 24.09
C SER A 179 -1.27 -4.60 23.10
N GLU A 180 -0.96 -5.59 22.27
CA GLU A 180 -1.90 -6.33 21.43
C GLU A 180 -1.66 -7.82 21.64
N ALA A 181 -2.69 -8.55 22.08
CA ALA A 181 -2.61 -9.98 22.40
C ALA A 181 -3.62 -10.77 21.58
N ARG A 182 -3.17 -11.82 20.88
CA ARG A 182 -4.05 -12.78 20.21
C ARG A 182 -4.19 -14.03 21.07
N THR A 183 -5.44 -14.45 21.27
CA THR A 183 -5.79 -15.67 22.03
C THR A 183 -6.94 -16.43 21.38
N GLY A 184 -7.12 -17.69 21.78
CA GLY A 184 -8.30 -18.49 21.43
C GLY A 184 -8.08 -19.43 20.25
N THR A 185 -9.15 -20.18 19.91
CA THR A 185 -9.13 -21.16 18.84
C THR A 185 -9.24 -20.49 17.48
N LEU A 186 -8.42 -20.98 16.55
CA LEU A 186 -8.39 -20.61 15.15
C LEU A 186 -8.84 -21.79 14.29
N THR A 187 -9.38 -21.50 13.11
CA THR A 187 -9.76 -22.48 12.08
C THR A 187 -9.31 -22.03 10.70
N ALA A 188 -8.93 -22.99 9.87
CA ALA A 188 -8.70 -22.81 8.43
C ALA A 188 -9.14 -24.12 7.76
N GLY A 189 -10.29 -24.10 7.09
CA GLY A 189 -10.95 -25.29 6.56
C GLY A 189 -11.05 -26.44 7.58
N ALA A 190 -10.35 -27.53 7.33
CA ALA A 190 -10.33 -28.72 8.19
C ALA A 190 -9.45 -28.58 9.44
N TRP A 191 -8.51 -27.64 9.47
CA TRP A 191 -7.59 -27.45 10.60
C TRP A 191 -8.23 -26.60 11.71
N SER A 192 -7.91 -26.95 12.96
CA SER A 192 -8.18 -26.12 14.13
C SER A 192 -7.07 -26.21 15.17
N GLY A 193 -6.70 -25.07 15.74
CA GLY A 193 -5.61 -24.97 16.72
C GLY A 193 -5.56 -23.62 17.43
N THR A 194 -4.42 -23.26 18.01
CA THR A 194 -4.23 -21.98 18.71
C THR A 194 -2.86 -21.38 18.38
N LEU A 195 -2.81 -20.15 17.86
CA LEU A 195 -1.57 -19.39 17.65
C LEU A 195 -1.55 -18.20 18.60
N ASN A 196 -1.40 -18.47 19.90
CA ASN A 196 -1.43 -17.44 20.93
C ASN A 196 -0.15 -16.60 20.92
N GLY A 197 -0.26 -15.29 21.11
CA GLY A 197 0.89 -14.39 21.10
C GLY A 197 0.56 -13.02 21.69
N THR A 198 1.57 -12.23 22.02
CA THR A 198 1.39 -10.84 22.48
C THR A 198 2.56 -9.99 22.03
N VAL A 199 2.24 -8.82 21.47
CA VAL A 199 3.17 -7.73 21.21
C VAL A 199 3.01 -6.68 22.30
N GLU A 200 4.11 -6.26 22.90
CA GLU A 200 4.18 -5.15 23.84
C GLU A 200 4.92 -3.97 23.17
N ARG A 201 4.44 -2.76 23.42
CA ARG A 201 4.98 -1.50 22.87
C ARG A 201 5.26 -0.54 24.01
N TYR A 202 6.49 -0.01 24.08
CA TYR A 202 6.93 0.90 25.13
C TYR A 202 7.33 2.24 24.52
N TRP A 203 6.99 3.32 25.22
CA TRP A 203 7.07 4.69 24.71
C TRP A 203 8.03 5.53 25.54
N ASN A 204 8.88 6.30 24.86
CA ASN A 204 9.77 7.26 25.51
C ASN A 204 9.00 8.54 25.93
N SER A 205 9.70 9.50 26.55
CA SER A 205 9.11 10.78 26.98
C SER A 205 8.69 11.72 25.83
N PHE A 206 9.01 11.38 24.58
CA PHE A 206 8.65 12.11 23.37
C PHE A 206 7.50 11.43 22.60
N LEU A 207 6.85 10.42 23.21
CA LEU A 207 5.78 9.60 22.62
C LEU A 207 6.24 8.69 21.45
N GLU A 208 7.55 8.49 21.30
CA GLU A 208 8.12 7.58 20.30
C GLU A 208 8.33 6.17 20.85
N LEU A 209 8.32 5.17 19.97
CA LEU A 209 8.54 3.77 20.34
C LEU A 209 10.00 3.57 20.79
N ASP A 210 10.17 3.32 22.07
CA ASP A 210 11.43 2.94 22.73
C ASP A 210 11.71 1.45 22.53
N ARG A 211 10.70 0.59 22.73
CA ARG A 211 10.83 -0.87 22.58
C ARG A 211 9.59 -1.51 21.95
N LEU A 212 9.85 -2.51 21.10
CA LEU A 212 8.86 -3.38 20.47
C LEU A 212 9.20 -4.84 20.77
N ARG A 213 8.30 -5.53 21.46
CA ARG A 213 8.62 -6.82 22.10
C ARG A 213 7.61 -7.89 21.75
N VAL A 214 8.08 -9.07 21.35
CA VAL A 214 7.26 -10.28 21.30
C VAL A 214 7.37 -11.00 22.64
N VAL A 215 6.25 -11.24 23.33
CA VAL A 215 6.27 -11.89 24.64
C VAL A 215 6.71 -13.34 24.51
N GLY A 216 7.91 -13.66 25.00
CA GLY A 216 8.57 -14.96 24.83
C GLY A 216 9.55 -15.01 23.66
N GLY A 217 9.69 -13.93 22.89
CA GLY A 217 10.66 -13.73 21.82
C GLY A 217 11.56 -12.52 22.08
N PHE A 218 12.04 -11.90 21.00
CA PHE A 218 12.99 -10.78 21.06
C PHE A 218 12.34 -9.46 21.54
N ASP A 219 13.14 -8.62 22.19
CA ASP A 219 12.74 -7.37 22.84
C ASP A 219 13.49 -6.19 22.19
N ALA A 220 13.06 -5.79 20.99
CA ALA A 220 13.77 -4.84 20.16
C ALA A 220 13.71 -3.41 20.74
N LYS A 221 14.82 -2.94 21.29
CA LYS A 221 14.99 -1.57 21.77
C LYS A 221 15.57 -0.69 20.69
N VAL A 222 14.90 0.43 20.39
CA VAL A 222 15.28 1.37 19.33
C VAL A 222 16.00 2.56 19.94
N LEU A 223 17.21 2.82 19.44
CA LEU A 223 18.02 3.98 19.80
C LEU A 223 17.97 5.04 18.69
N ARG A 224 17.99 6.31 19.10
CA ARG A 224 17.88 7.48 18.23
C ARG A 224 18.97 8.51 18.55
N ASP A 225 19.21 9.43 17.62
CA ASP A 225 19.97 10.65 17.88
C ASP A 225 19.07 11.78 18.42
N ASN A 226 19.62 12.99 18.54
CA ASN A 226 18.91 14.16 19.07
C ASN A 226 17.83 14.69 18.11
N ASP A 227 17.90 14.32 16.83
CA ASP A 227 16.98 14.76 15.78
C ASP A 227 15.86 13.73 15.56
N GLY A 228 15.75 12.75 16.48
CA GLY A 228 14.75 11.69 16.46
C GLY A 228 15.06 10.57 15.46
N LEU A 229 16.13 10.64 14.68
CA LEU A 229 16.40 9.64 13.66
C LEU A 229 16.92 8.34 14.28
N VAL A 230 16.46 7.18 13.78
CA VAL A 230 16.91 5.87 14.28
C VAL A 230 18.38 5.67 13.90
N THR A 231 19.20 5.33 14.91
CA THR A 231 20.65 5.08 14.80
C THR A 231 21.04 3.64 15.12
N SER A 232 20.24 2.91 15.90
CA SER A 232 20.45 1.47 16.14
C SER A 232 19.23 0.76 16.73
N ILE A 233 19.25 -0.57 16.67
CA ILE A 233 18.33 -1.45 17.40
C ILE A 233 19.17 -2.50 18.16
N GLU A 234 18.91 -2.64 19.46
CA GLU A 234 19.58 -3.60 20.35
C GLU A 234 18.55 -4.49 21.07
N ASP A 235 19.02 -5.58 21.68
CA ASP A 235 18.19 -6.37 22.60
C ASP A 235 18.03 -5.62 23.93
N ALA A 236 16.80 -5.49 24.42
CA ALA A 236 16.54 -4.92 25.73
C ALA A 236 16.89 -5.88 26.88
N ASP A 237 16.96 -7.20 26.64
CA ASP A 237 17.39 -8.14 27.66
C ASP A 237 18.92 -8.23 27.75
N SER A 238 19.46 -7.71 28.85
CA SER A 238 20.88 -7.77 29.18
C SER A 238 21.46 -9.19 29.42
N LEU A 239 20.64 -10.24 29.34
CA LEU A 239 21.03 -11.64 29.52
C LEU A 239 21.37 -12.35 28.19
N THR A 240 20.88 -11.86 27.06
CA THR A 240 21.15 -12.39 25.71
C THR A 240 22.38 -11.72 25.08
N SER A 241 22.92 -12.32 24.02
CA SER A 241 24.19 -11.88 23.39
C SER A 241 24.03 -11.52 21.92
N HIS A 242 22.83 -11.10 21.51
CA HIS A 242 22.52 -10.72 20.14
C HIS A 242 23.30 -9.46 19.72
N PRO A 243 23.81 -9.37 18.48
CA PRO A 243 24.51 -8.19 18.00
C PRO A 243 23.56 -7.00 17.81
N THR A 244 24.00 -5.80 18.18
CA THR A 244 23.30 -4.55 17.86
C THR A 244 23.26 -4.32 16.34
N PHE A 245 22.08 -3.99 15.83
CA PHE A 245 21.92 -3.47 14.47
C PHE A 245 22.22 -1.97 14.47
N VAL A 246 23.24 -1.53 13.74
CA VAL A 246 23.62 -0.11 13.63
C VAL A 246 23.15 0.46 12.30
N ILE A 247 22.71 1.73 12.32
CA ILE A 247 22.25 2.49 11.15
C ILE A 247 23.05 3.80 11.11
N THR A 248 23.99 3.92 10.17
CA THR A 248 24.77 5.14 9.96
C THR A 248 24.07 6.03 8.94
N ARG A 249 23.89 7.31 9.28
CA ARG A 249 23.23 8.29 8.40
C ARG A 249 24.23 9.29 7.82
N SER A 250 23.91 9.79 6.63
CA SER A 250 24.63 10.86 5.98
C SER A 250 24.38 12.20 6.68
N ALA A 251 25.46 12.90 7.02
CA ALA A 251 25.41 14.22 7.64
C ALA A 251 25.12 15.37 6.65
N LEU A 252 24.85 15.07 5.38
CA LEU A 252 24.43 16.04 4.36
C LEU A 252 22.90 16.20 4.31
N ASP A 253 22.17 15.10 4.50
CA ASP A 253 20.79 14.93 4.03
C ASP A 253 20.00 13.84 4.79
N GLY A 254 20.55 13.23 5.85
CA GLY A 254 19.82 12.30 6.73
C GLY A 254 19.55 10.88 6.18
N HIS A 255 19.82 10.64 4.89
CA HIS A 255 19.72 9.33 4.25
C HIS A 255 20.58 8.27 4.95
N ILE A 256 20.15 7.00 4.90
CA ILE A 256 20.90 5.88 5.48
C ILE A 256 22.10 5.59 4.56
N ALA A 257 23.31 5.83 5.08
CA ALA A 257 24.56 5.63 4.36
C ALA A 257 25.13 4.22 4.56
N SER A 258 25.05 3.68 5.78
CA SER A 258 25.38 2.27 6.05
C SER A 258 24.43 1.61 7.07
N THR A 259 24.45 0.28 7.11
CA THR A 259 23.93 -0.49 8.24
C THR A 259 24.83 -1.69 8.53
N ASP A 260 24.90 -2.11 9.79
CA ASP A 260 25.87 -3.09 10.27
C ASP A 260 25.22 -4.05 11.28
N LEU A 261 25.41 -5.36 11.11
CA LEU A 261 24.93 -6.42 12.01
C LEU A 261 25.87 -7.63 11.99
N GLY A 262 26.57 -7.88 13.10
CA GLY A 262 27.53 -8.99 13.20
C GLY A 262 28.67 -8.86 12.18
N VAL A 263 28.85 -9.85 11.31
CA VAL A 263 29.82 -9.81 10.19
C VAL A 263 29.24 -9.31 8.87
N VAL A 264 28.01 -8.78 8.87
CA VAL A 264 27.27 -8.35 7.67
C VAL A 264 27.03 -6.84 7.69
N GLU A 265 27.45 -6.16 6.64
CA GLU A 265 27.38 -4.71 6.45
C GLU A 265 26.66 -4.36 5.14
N THR A 266 26.07 -3.17 5.05
CA THR A 266 25.49 -2.61 3.82
C THR A 266 25.88 -1.15 3.64
N GLU A 267 26.25 -0.73 2.44
CA GLU A 267 26.39 0.68 2.03
C GLU A 267 25.28 1.04 1.00
N GLN A 268 24.84 2.29 1.01
CA GLN A 268 23.89 2.86 0.03
C GLN A 268 24.43 4.17 -0.57
N TYR A 269 24.10 4.43 -1.83
CA TYR A 269 24.53 5.63 -2.57
C TYR A 269 23.35 6.29 -3.27
N PHE A 270 23.37 7.62 -3.35
CA PHE A 270 22.27 8.46 -3.85
C PHE A 270 22.79 9.51 -4.84
N ASP A 271 21.95 10.01 -5.76
CA ASP A 271 22.26 11.17 -6.62
C ASP A 271 22.03 12.48 -5.84
N ILE A 272 23.01 12.81 -5.00
CA ILE A 272 23.14 14.07 -4.26
C ILE A 272 24.59 14.26 -3.80
N ASP A 273 25.15 15.45 -4.02
CA ASP A 273 26.43 15.88 -3.44
C ASP A 273 26.41 17.38 -3.09
N ALA A 274 27.45 17.86 -2.41
CA ALA A 274 27.53 19.24 -1.91
C ALA A 274 27.66 20.34 -3.00
N GLY A 275 27.74 19.98 -4.28
CA GLY A 275 27.72 20.87 -5.44
C GLY A 275 26.64 20.53 -6.49
N ASN A 276 26.07 19.32 -6.46
CA ASN A 276 24.94 18.87 -7.27
C ASN A 276 23.83 18.33 -6.36
N PRO A 277 22.69 19.04 -6.16
CA PRO A 277 21.61 18.53 -5.33
C PRO A 277 20.88 17.30 -5.92
N GLY A 278 21.10 17.01 -7.21
CA GLY A 278 20.58 15.82 -7.89
C GLY A 278 19.05 15.68 -7.74
N PHE A 279 18.62 14.53 -7.25
CA PHE A 279 17.21 14.24 -6.92
C PHE A 279 17.03 13.42 -5.63
N GLY A 280 18.11 13.04 -4.93
CA GLY A 280 18.03 12.06 -3.84
C GLY A 280 17.67 10.64 -4.32
N ASP A 281 17.70 10.39 -5.64
CA ASP A 281 17.45 9.07 -6.24
C ASP A 281 18.50 8.06 -5.74
N LEU A 282 18.09 6.91 -5.21
CA LEU A 282 19.01 5.80 -4.91
C LEU A 282 19.71 5.36 -6.21
N THR A 283 21.05 5.40 -6.21
CA THR A 283 21.93 5.03 -7.33
C THR A 283 22.63 3.68 -7.15
N GLY A 284 22.71 3.16 -5.92
CA GLY A 284 23.16 1.78 -5.69
C GLY A 284 23.17 1.32 -4.22
N LEU A 285 23.35 0.02 -4.02
CA LEU A 285 23.50 -0.63 -2.72
C LEU A 285 24.61 -1.69 -2.80
N VAL A 286 25.39 -1.86 -1.74
CA VAL A 286 26.39 -2.95 -1.61
C VAL A 286 26.27 -3.60 -0.25
N ALA A 287 25.96 -4.89 -0.20
CA ALA A 287 26.03 -5.70 1.01
C ALA A 287 27.28 -6.58 1.01
N ARG A 288 27.96 -6.67 2.15
CA ARG A 288 29.15 -7.50 2.35
C ARG A 288 28.99 -8.42 3.55
N ALA A 289 29.56 -9.62 3.47
CA ALA A 289 29.66 -10.56 4.58
C ALA A 289 31.13 -10.96 4.76
N ASN A 290 31.65 -10.86 5.99
CA ASN A 290 33.10 -10.94 6.27
C ASN A 290 33.93 -10.02 5.35
N SER A 291 33.41 -8.81 5.08
CA SER A 291 33.96 -7.81 4.14
C SER A 291 34.05 -8.24 2.66
N ASN A 292 33.43 -9.36 2.25
CA ASN A 292 33.32 -9.77 0.84
C ASN A 292 31.95 -9.34 0.28
N ASN A 293 31.91 -8.70 -0.88
CA ASN A 293 30.65 -8.32 -1.54
C ASN A 293 29.80 -9.58 -1.84
N VAL A 294 28.59 -9.66 -1.29
CA VAL A 294 27.63 -10.77 -1.49
C VAL A 294 26.44 -10.35 -2.34
N PHE A 295 26.04 -9.08 -2.26
CA PHE A 295 24.98 -8.48 -3.08
C PHE A 295 25.35 -7.05 -3.45
N GLN A 296 25.14 -6.66 -4.71
CA GLN A 296 25.36 -5.30 -5.18
C GLN A 296 24.29 -4.90 -6.21
N THR A 297 23.81 -3.66 -6.16
CA THR A 297 23.03 -3.04 -7.23
C THR A 297 23.58 -1.67 -7.63
N SER A 298 23.43 -1.31 -8.89
CA SER A 298 23.53 0.09 -9.35
C SER A 298 22.47 0.39 -10.40
N TYR A 299 21.89 1.59 -10.33
CA TYR A 299 20.74 2.03 -11.11
C TYR A 299 21.12 3.18 -12.03
N ILE A 300 20.75 3.06 -13.32
CA ILE A 300 20.62 4.20 -14.24
C ILE A 300 19.13 4.52 -14.33
N ARG A 301 18.79 5.81 -14.31
CA ARG A 301 17.41 6.29 -14.44
C ARG A 301 17.24 7.10 -15.72
N ASP A 302 16.03 7.07 -16.27
CA ASP A 302 15.64 7.95 -17.37
C ASP A 302 15.33 9.37 -16.88
N ARG A 303 14.89 10.22 -17.81
CA ARG A 303 14.56 11.62 -17.52
C ARG A 303 13.23 11.81 -16.77
N LEU A 304 12.49 10.75 -16.47
CA LEU A 304 11.29 10.77 -15.63
C LEU A 304 11.55 10.16 -14.23
N GLY A 305 12.73 9.54 -14.00
CA GLY A 305 13.11 8.92 -12.72
C GLY A 305 12.94 7.40 -12.68
N ARG A 306 12.40 6.83 -13.76
CA ARG A 306 12.18 5.39 -13.92
C ARG A 306 13.52 4.69 -14.14
N ILE A 307 13.72 3.52 -13.55
CA ILE A 307 14.99 2.77 -13.67
C ILE A 307 15.08 2.24 -15.10
N SER A 308 16.06 2.72 -15.87
CA SER A 308 16.30 2.32 -17.27
C SER A 308 17.41 1.28 -17.42
N GLU A 309 18.32 1.16 -16.43
CA GLU A 309 19.23 0.02 -16.31
C GLU A 309 19.44 -0.34 -14.83
N LEU A 310 19.43 -1.64 -14.55
CA LEU A 310 19.86 -2.25 -13.29
C LEU A 310 21.03 -3.18 -13.57
N VAL A 311 22.18 -2.91 -12.96
CA VAL A 311 23.26 -3.89 -12.79
C VAL A 311 23.09 -4.51 -11.41
N GLU A 312 22.94 -5.83 -11.34
CA GLU A 312 22.76 -6.61 -10.12
C GLU A 312 23.88 -7.65 -10.04
N THR A 313 24.64 -7.72 -8.94
CA THR A 313 25.62 -8.78 -8.69
C THR A 313 25.25 -9.54 -7.43
N VAL A 314 25.04 -10.85 -7.54
CA VAL A 314 24.67 -11.72 -6.42
C VAL A 314 25.65 -12.89 -6.36
N GLU A 315 26.35 -13.04 -5.23
CA GLU A 315 27.39 -14.06 -5.01
C GLU A 315 28.43 -14.09 -6.15
N GLY A 316 28.88 -12.91 -6.58
CA GLY A 316 29.85 -12.74 -7.68
C GLY A 316 29.29 -12.95 -9.09
N THR A 317 28.01 -13.31 -9.25
CA THR A 317 27.35 -13.42 -10.57
C THR A 317 26.64 -12.12 -10.92
N THR A 318 27.13 -11.40 -11.93
CA THR A 318 26.51 -10.16 -12.41
C THR A 318 25.47 -10.43 -13.50
N LYS A 319 24.27 -9.86 -13.33
CA LYS A 319 23.19 -9.71 -14.31
C LYS A 319 23.06 -8.21 -14.64
N VAL A 320 22.75 -7.88 -15.89
CA VAL A 320 22.36 -6.53 -16.31
C VAL A 320 20.96 -6.63 -16.92
N ARG A 321 20.05 -5.75 -16.50
CA ARG A 321 18.69 -5.63 -17.03
C ARG A 321 18.46 -4.18 -17.46
N LYS A 322 18.16 -3.94 -18.73
CA LYS A 322 17.75 -2.65 -19.29
C LYS A 322 16.23 -2.64 -19.45
N TYR A 323 15.58 -1.53 -19.14
CA TYR A 323 14.12 -1.43 -19.12
C TYR A 323 13.64 -0.35 -20.08
N THR A 324 12.72 -0.73 -20.98
CA THR A 324 11.97 0.18 -21.84
C THR A 324 10.55 0.33 -21.28
N TYR A 325 10.01 1.53 -21.33
CA TYR A 325 8.64 1.84 -20.90
C TYR A 325 7.88 2.52 -22.04
N ASP A 326 6.56 2.39 -22.07
CA ASP A 326 5.72 3.23 -22.92
C ASP A 326 5.59 4.66 -22.37
N GLY A 327 4.83 5.50 -23.08
CA GLY A 327 4.53 6.86 -22.64
C GLY A 327 3.71 6.93 -21.35
N ALA A 328 2.97 5.86 -21.00
CA ALA A 328 2.11 5.82 -19.82
C ALA A 328 2.89 5.53 -18.53
N GLY A 329 4.16 5.10 -18.63
CA GLY A 329 4.93 4.59 -17.49
C GLY A 329 4.95 3.07 -17.38
N ARG A 330 4.25 2.35 -18.27
CA ARG A 330 4.12 0.89 -18.19
C ARG A 330 5.35 0.22 -18.79
N LEU A 331 5.90 -0.80 -18.12
CA LEU A 331 7.08 -1.54 -18.59
C LEU A 331 6.77 -2.28 -19.91
N THR A 332 7.55 -2.08 -20.98
CA THR A 332 7.33 -2.70 -22.30
C THR A 332 8.44 -3.64 -22.76
N GLU A 333 9.69 -3.41 -22.37
CA GLU A 333 10.78 -4.37 -22.62
C GLU A 333 11.70 -4.53 -21.41
N VAL A 334 12.27 -5.72 -21.28
CA VAL A 334 13.48 -6.00 -20.50
C VAL A 334 14.52 -6.62 -21.43
N ARG A 335 15.73 -6.06 -21.45
CA ARG A 335 16.86 -6.56 -22.24
C ARG A 335 18.06 -6.85 -21.35
N ASP A 336 18.91 -7.79 -21.75
CA ASP A 336 20.12 -8.12 -21.00
C ASP A 336 21.30 -7.17 -21.31
N GLY A 337 22.45 -7.41 -20.68
CA GLY A 337 23.69 -6.65 -20.93
C GLY A 337 24.25 -6.78 -22.36
N MET A 338 23.77 -7.75 -23.15
CA MET A 338 24.10 -7.98 -24.55
C MET A 338 22.96 -7.55 -25.51
N ASP A 339 21.99 -6.78 -25.00
CA ASP A 339 20.79 -6.28 -25.68
C ASP A 339 19.80 -7.36 -26.16
N ALA A 340 19.98 -8.61 -25.72
CA ALA A 340 19.04 -9.69 -25.98
C ALA A 340 17.73 -9.46 -25.22
N LEU A 341 16.60 -9.73 -25.87
CA LEU A 341 15.27 -9.57 -25.29
C LEU A 341 15.01 -10.68 -24.25
N VAL A 342 14.70 -10.31 -23.02
CA VAL A 342 14.38 -11.22 -21.90
C VAL A 342 13.05 -10.90 -21.21
N GLY A 343 12.40 -9.80 -21.61
CA GLY A 343 11.07 -9.37 -21.20
C GLY A 343 10.43 -8.59 -22.36
N GLU A 344 9.21 -8.89 -22.77
CA GLU A 344 8.43 -8.06 -23.72
C GLU A 344 6.97 -8.03 -23.29
N TYR A 345 6.39 -6.83 -23.16
CA TYR A 345 5.03 -6.62 -22.70
C TYR A 345 4.30 -5.57 -23.55
N ALA A 346 3.02 -5.82 -23.80
CA ALA A 346 2.11 -4.87 -24.42
C ALA A 346 0.83 -4.79 -23.58
N TYR A 347 0.04 -3.73 -23.78
CA TYR A 347 -1.17 -3.47 -23.01
C TYR A 347 -2.32 -2.97 -23.90
N ASP A 348 -3.56 -3.10 -23.41
CA ASP A 348 -4.71 -2.38 -23.95
C ASP A 348 -4.80 -0.95 -23.39
N GLY A 349 -5.92 -0.26 -23.68
CA GLY A 349 -6.18 1.10 -23.20
C GLY A 349 -6.19 1.23 -21.69
N ASN A 350 -6.82 0.28 -20.97
CA ASN A 350 -6.92 0.30 -19.51
C ASN A 350 -5.77 -0.45 -18.80
N GLY A 351 -4.71 -0.80 -19.53
CA GLY A 351 -3.52 -1.40 -18.92
C GLY A 351 -3.63 -2.90 -18.59
N ASN A 352 -4.58 -3.63 -19.17
CA ASN A 352 -4.52 -5.08 -19.18
C ASN A 352 -3.37 -5.53 -20.05
N ARG A 353 -2.58 -6.51 -19.61
CA ARG A 353 -1.46 -7.04 -20.38
C ARG A 353 -1.99 -7.83 -21.60
N THR A 354 -1.59 -7.43 -22.81
CA THR A 354 -1.97 -8.04 -24.10
C THR A 354 -0.81 -8.73 -24.81
N LYS A 355 0.35 -8.84 -24.16
CA LYS A 355 1.51 -9.64 -24.58
C LYS A 355 2.44 -9.87 -23.39
N ALA A 356 3.05 -11.05 -23.28
CA ALA A 356 4.04 -11.36 -22.25
C ALA A 356 5.10 -12.36 -22.77
N HIS A 357 6.35 -11.94 -22.87
CA HIS A 357 7.48 -12.82 -23.16
C HIS A 357 8.57 -12.65 -22.11
N ASP A 358 8.63 -13.56 -21.16
CA ASP A 358 9.63 -13.60 -20.09
C ASP A 358 10.27 -15.00 -19.98
N ALA A 359 11.05 -15.25 -18.92
CA ALA A 359 11.77 -16.49 -18.71
C ALA A 359 10.86 -17.71 -18.38
N PHE A 360 9.61 -17.47 -17.99
CA PHE A 360 8.61 -18.49 -17.65
C PHE A 360 7.50 -18.59 -18.70
N SER A 361 7.13 -17.46 -19.28
CA SER A 361 5.96 -17.27 -20.13
C SER A 361 6.37 -16.78 -21.51
N TYR A 362 6.33 -17.63 -22.54
CA TYR A 362 6.25 -17.16 -23.93
C TYR A 362 4.79 -17.13 -24.33
N VAL A 363 4.13 -15.99 -24.12
CA VAL A 363 2.68 -15.81 -24.27
C VAL A 363 2.40 -14.57 -25.13
N ASP A 364 2.36 -14.80 -26.44
CA ASP A 364 1.77 -13.83 -27.37
C ASP A 364 0.24 -13.92 -27.26
N LEU A 365 -0.36 -13.14 -26.34
CA LEU A 365 -1.82 -13.02 -26.22
C LEU A 365 -2.45 -12.39 -27.48
N GLY A 366 -1.65 -11.92 -28.45
CA GLY A 366 -2.09 -11.28 -29.69
C GLY A 366 -2.96 -12.15 -30.60
N VAL A 367 -3.03 -13.48 -30.39
CA VAL A 367 -4.10 -14.35 -30.93
C VAL A 367 -4.26 -15.63 -30.09
N ASN A 368 -5.07 -15.58 -29.03
CA ASN A 368 -5.88 -16.74 -28.64
C ASN A 368 -7.17 -16.36 -27.89
N LEU A 369 -8.23 -16.16 -28.68
CA LEU A 369 -9.65 -16.41 -28.41
C LEU A 369 -10.05 -16.76 -26.95
N GLY A 370 -11.03 -16.07 -26.37
CA GLY A 370 -11.89 -16.81 -25.41
C GLY A 370 -12.73 -16.08 -24.37
N CYS A 371 -12.64 -14.76 -24.15
CA CYS A 371 -13.59 -14.09 -23.24
C CYS A 371 -15.04 -14.42 -23.65
N PRO A 372 -15.88 -15.08 -22.81
CA PRO A 372 -17.20 -15.51 -23.23
C PRO A 372 -18.10 -14.31 -23.63
N GLY A 373 -18.47 -14.25 -24.91
CA GLY A 373 -19.25 -13.14 -25.47
C GLY A 373 -18.43 -11.95 -25.99
N GLY A 374 -17.11 -11.93 -25.80
CA GLY A 374 -16.20 -10.92 -26.35
C GLY A 374 -16.05 -10.99 -27.89
N THR A 375 -15.37 -10.02 -28.49
CA THR A 375 -15.16 -9.98 -29.96
C THR A 375 -14.11 -10.99 -30.44
N GLY A 376 -13.40 -11.64 -29.51
CA GLY A 376 -12.39 -12.68 -29.79
C GLY A 376 -10.96 -12.15 -29.85
N THR A 377 -10.75 -10.88 -29.51
CA THR A 377 -9.44 -10.20 -29.48
C THR A 377 -9.12 -9.51 -28.14
N GLU A 378 -9.98 -9.64 -27.12
CA GLU A 378 -9.70 -9.13 -25.78
C GLU A 378 -8.92 -10.16 -24.92
N ALA A 379 -7.93 -9.69 -24.15
CA ALA A 379 -7.23 -10.51 -23.14
C ALA A 379 -7.99 -10.55 -21.79
N ALA A 380 -8.85 -9.57 -21.55
CA ALA A 380 -9.63 -9.39 -20.33
C ALA A 380 -11.02 -8.82 -20.66
N ASP A 381 -12.03 -9.18 -19.88
CA ASP A 381 -13.44 -8.86 -20.13
C ASP A 381 -13.80 -7.38 -19.94
N ALA A 382 -15.10 -7.06 -19.90
CA ALA A 382 -15.60 -5.71 -19.70
C ALA A 382 -15.34 -5.13 -18.29
N GLU A 383 -15.03 -5.98 -17.30
CA GLU A 383 -14.63 -5.61 -15.93
C GLU A 383 -13.12 -5.76 -15.70
N ASP A 384 -12.33 -5.95 -16.77
CA ASP A 384 -10.89 -6.24 -16.72
C ASP A 384 -10.50 -7.59 -16.08
N ARG A 385 -11.44 -8.52 -15.89
CA ARG A 385 -11.12 -9.89 -15.44
C ARG A 385 -10.35 -10.62 -16.53
N LEU A 386 -9.20 -11.21 -16.18
CA LEU A 386 -8.35 -11.89 -17.16
C LEU A 386 -9.06 -13.12 -17.72
N CYS A 387 -9.11 -13.30 -19.04
CA CYS A 387 -9.79 -14.46 -19.62
C CYS A 387 -8.84 -15.66 -19.81
N THR A 388 -7.63 -15.41 -20.31
CA THR A 388 -6.62 -16.44 -20.59
C THR A 388 -5.19 -15.95 -20.30
N TYR A 389 -4.29 -16.87 -19.95
CA TYR A 389 -2.85 -16.62 -19.87
C TYR A 389 -2.04 -17.87 -20.25
N GLY A 390 -1.38 -17.84 -21.40
CA GLY A 390 -0.66 -19.00 -21.94
C GLY A 390 -1.62 -20.13 -22.30
N ASN A 391 -1.53 -21.24 -21.57
CA ASN A 391 -2.45 -22.38 -21.72
C ASN A 391 -3.59 -22.35 -20.69
N TRP A 392 -3.64 -21.38 -19.77
CA TRP A 392 -4.61 -21.35 -18.68
C TRP A 392 -5.80 -20.45 -19.03
N ASP A 393 -7.02 -21.00 -18.98
CA ASP A 393 -8.28 -20.24 -18.94
C ASP A 393 -8.57 -19.86 -17.49
N TYR A 394 -9.11 -18.67 -17.24
CA TYR A 394 -9.39 -18.16 -15.88
C TYR A 394 -10.90 -17.93 -15.69
N LEU A 395 -11.40 -18.20 -14.49
CA LEU A 395 -12.79 -18.00 -14.08
C LEU A 395 -12.85 -17.26 -12.75
N TYR A 396 -13.70 -16.24 -12.69
CA TYR A 396 -13.93 -15.38 -11.54
C TYR A 396 -15.39 -15.47 -11.11
N ASP A 397 -15.69 -15.01 -9.91
CA ASP A 397 -17.06 -14.73 -9.46
C ASP A 397 -17.54 -13.33 -9.90
N ASP A 398 -18.79 -12.99 -9.55
CA ASP A 398 -19.42 -11.70 -9.84
C ASP A 398 -18.80 -10.56 -8.99
N ASN A 399 -18.35 -10.88 -7.77
CA ASN A 399 -17.52 -9.99 -6.95
C ASN A 399 -16.14 -9.73 -7.60
N GLY A 400 -15.74 -10.55 -8.56
CA GLY A 400 -14.52 -10.41 -9.34
C GLY A 400 -13.27 -10.93 -8.64
N ALA A 401 -13.39 -11.86 -7.69
CA ALA A 401 -12.27 -12.67 -7.21
C ALA A 401 -12.05 -13.90 -8.12
N LEU A 402 -10.79 -14.32 -8.27
CA LEU A 402 -10.41 -15.50 -9.04
C LEU A 402 -10.93 -16.77 -8.35
N VAL A 403 -11.80 -17.55 -9.00
CA VAL A 403 -12.36 -18.79 -8.44
C VAL A 403 -11.62 -20.03 -8.96
N SER A 404 -11.21 -20.05 -10.22
CA SER A 404 -10.36 -21.13 -10.75
C SER A 404 -9.56 -20.72 -11.99
N LYS A 405 -8.54 -21.51 -12.31
CA LYS A 405 -7.89 -21.49 -13.63
C LYS A 405 -7.66 -22.93 -14.11
N THR A 406 -7.87 -23.17 -15.40
CA THR A 406 -7.84 -24.50 -16.03
C THR A 406 -6.82 -24.52 -17.17
N ASN A 407 -5.88 -25.46 -17.14
CA ASN A 407 -4.89 -25.64 -18.19
C ASN A 407 -5.50 -26.42 -19.37
N THR A 408 -5.74 -25.72 -20.48
CA THR A 408 -6.35 -26.25 -21.71
C THR A 408 -5.57 -27.41 -22.36
N VAL A 409 -4.29 -27.58 -22.03
CA VAL A 409 -3.41 -28.60 -22.64
C VAL A 409 -3.30 -29.86 -21.76
N THR A 410 -3.25 -29.71 -20.44
CA THR A 410 -3.14 -30.85 -19.50
C THR A 410 -4.45 -31.25 -18.83
N SER A 411 -5.46 -30.38 -18.85
CA SER A 411 -6.69 -30.45 -18.04
C SER A 411 -6.46 -30.38 -16.53
N ASP A 412 -5.30 -29.86 -16.08
CA ASP A 412 -5.09 -29.50 -14.68
C ASP A 412 -5.98 -28.31 -14.30
N VAL A 413 -6.56 -28.34 -13.10
CA VAL A 413 -7.41 -27.26 -12.57
C VAL A 413 -6.85 -26.83 -11.23
N GLU A 414 -6.71 -25.52 -11.05
CA GLU A 414 -6.41 -24.89 -9.75
C GLU A 414 -7.64 -24.08 -9.31
N THR A 415 -8.05 -24.20 -8.05
CA THR A 415 -9.23 -23.51 -7.50
C THR A 415 -8.85 -22.65 -6.30
N PHE A 416 -9.61 -21.59 -6.08
CA PHE A 416 -9.39 -20.60 -5.03
C PHE A 416 -10.74 -20.20 -4.43
N GLU A 417 -10.80 -19.99 -3.12
CA GLU A 417 -12.01 -19.63 -2.38
C GLU A 417 -11.72 -18.39 -1.55
N TYR A 418 -12.56 -17.35 -1.66
CA TYR A 418 -12.45 -16.07 -0.97
C TYR A 418 -13.70 -15.86 -0.09
N ASP A 419 -13.59 -15.00 0.93
CA ASP A 419 -14.77 -14.47 1.62
C ASP A 419 -15.27 -13.15 0.99
N GLY A 420 -16.46 -12.71 1.40
CA GLY A 420 -17.05 -11.42 1.02
C GLY A 420 -16.27 -10.16 1.43
N LEU A 421 -15.07 -10.27 2.00
CA LEU A 421 -14.11 -9.17 2.18
C LEU A 421 -12.84 -9.33 1.32
N GLY A 422 -12.87 -10.20 0.31
CA GLY A 422 -11.78 -10.40 -0.64
C GLY A 422 -10.55 -11.13 -0.07
N ARG A 423 -10.70 -11.86 1.05
CA ARG A 423 -9.59 -12.61 1.66
C ARG A 423 -9.58 -14.05 1.17
N LEU A 424 -8.51 -14.46 0.49
CA LEU A 424 -8.30 -15.84 0.03
C LEU A 424 -8.25 -16.80 1.23
N LEU A 425 -9.30 -17.61 1.42
CA LEU A 425 -9.44 -18.59 2.49
C LEU A 425 -8.74 -19.91 2.17
N SER A 426 -8.76 -20.33 0.91
CA SER A 426 -8.32 -21.66 0.47
C SER A 426 -7.87 -21.65 -0.98
N ALA A 427 -6.86 -22.43 -1.32
CA ALA A 427 -6.39 -22.67 -2.68
C ALA A 427 -6.05 -24.15 -2.86
N THR A 428 -6.54 -24.79 -3.93
CA THR A 428 -6.10 -26.14 -4.32
C THR A 428 -5.25 -26.04 -5.58
N VAL A 429 -3.95 -26.30 -5.44
CA VAL A 429 -2.92 -26.10 -6.47
C VAL A 429 -2.05 -27.35 -6.57
N SER A 430 -1.84 -27.85 -7.80
CA SER A 430 -1.05 -29.07 -8.08
C SER A 430 -1.43 -30.29 -7.21
N GLY A 431 -2.70 -30.42 -6.84
CA GLY A 431 -3.21 -31.50 -5.98
C GLY A 431 -2.92 -31.37 -4.48
N GLN A 432 -2.41 -30.22 -4.02
CA GLN A 432 -2.34 -29.85 -2.61
C GLN A 432 -3.43 -28.83 -2.28
N THR A 433 -4.10 -28.97 -1.15
CA THR A 433 -5.01 -27.93 -0.62
C THR A 433 -4.27 -27.11 0.43
N ILE A 434 -4.34 -25.78 0.30
CA ILE A 434 -3.65 -24.79 1.13
C ILE A 434 -4.71 -23.87 1.72
N GLU A 435 -4.92 -23.97 3.03
CA GLU A 435 -5.95 -23.25 3.78
C GLU A 435 -5.29 -22.12 4.60
N TYR A 436 -5.89 -20.93 4.64
CA TYR A 436 -5.30 -19.74 5.26
C TYR A 436 -6.07 -19.29 6.49
N ALA A 437 -5.43 -19.36 7.66
CA ALA A 437 -6.00 -18.84 8.90
C ALA A 437 -5.92 -17.31 8.91
N HIS A 438 -7.05 -16.65 9.16
CA HIS A 438 -7.15 -15.20 9.29
C HIS A 438 -7.61 -14.81 10.71
N ASP A 439 -7.10 -13.71 11.25
CA ASP A 439 -7.56 -13.17 12.54
C ASP A 439 -8.76 -12.25 12.38
N ALA A 440 -9.38 -11.83 13.48
CA ALA A 440 -10.56 -10.98 13.47
C ALA A 440 -10.33 -9.53 12.93
N ARG A 441 -9.11 -9.14 12.53
CA ARG A 441 -8.83 -7.94 11.70
C ARG A 441 -8.63 -8.27 10.21
N GLY A 442 -8.78 -9.53 9.79
CA GLY A 442 -8.57 -9.98 8.42
C GLY A 442 -7.11 -10.19 8.02
N ARG A 443 -6.16 -10.15 8.96
CA ARG A 443 -4.73 -10.41 8.65
C ARG A 443 -4.52 -11.92 8.45
N ARG A 444 -3.68 -12.31 7.48
CA ARG A 444 -3.31 -13.72 7.25
C ARG A 444 -2.30 -14.18 8.31
N ILE A 445 -2.77 -14.94 9.30
CA ILE A 445 -2.00 -15.33 10.48
C ILE A 445 -1.56 -16.80 10.50
N GLY A 446 -1.88 -17.58 9.48
CA GLY A 446 -1.33 -18.92 9.33
C GLY A 446 -1.61 -19.56 7.98
N ARG A 447 -0.76 -20.54 7.66
CA ARG A 447 -0.79 -21.36 6.46
C ARG A 447 -0.93 -22.81 6.87
N VAL A 448 -1.93 -23.49 6.33
CA VAL A 448 -2.23 -24.90 6.58
C VAL A 448 -2.12 -25.62 5.23
N VAL A 449 -1.41 -26.74 5.19
CA VAL A 449 -1.25 -27.56 3.99
C VAL A 449 -1.84 -28.94 4.26
N ASN A 450 -2.84 -29.33 3.46
CA ASN A 450 -3.57 -30.59 3.58
C ASN A 450 -4.08 -30.85 5.03
N GLY A 451 -4.70 -29.84 5.65
CA GLY A 451 -5.21 -29.91 7.03
C GLY A 451 -4.16 -29.88 8.16
N THR A 452 -2.87 -29.68 7.85
CA THR A 452 -1.79 -29.55 8.85
C THR A 452 -1.21 -28.14 8.83
N LEU A 453 -1.07 -27.50 10.00
CA LEU A 453 -0.38 -26.21 10.11
C LEU A 453 1.06 -26.34 9.60
N ASP A 454 1.46 -25.45 8.70
CA ASP A 454 2.81 -25.34 8.18
C ASP A 454 3.57 -24.23 8.93
N LYS A 455 3.03 -23.00 8.91
CA LYS A 455 3.53 -21.84 9.65
C LYS A 455 2.38 -20.98 10.19
N GLY A 456 2.62 -20.31 11.32
CA GLY A 456 1.76 -19.26 11.87
C GLY A 456 2.48 -17.92 11.97
N TRP A 457 1.77 -16.80 12.11
CA TRP A 457 2.35 -15.46 12.26
C TRP A 457 1.67 -14.60 13.33
N LEU A 458 2.41 -13.69 13.95
CA LEU A 458 1.92 -12.58 14.78
C LEU A 458 2.35 -11.24 14.14
N TYR A 459 1.58 -10.18 14.30
CA TYR A 459 1.77 -8.90 13.61
C TYR A 459 2.14 -7.75 14.56
N ALA A 460 2.98 -6.82 14.10
CA ALA A 460 3.29 -5.55 14.78
C ALA A 460 2.19 -4.48 14.57
N ASP A 461 1.50 -4.54 13.43
CA ASP A 461 0.54 -3.53 12.95
C ASP A 461 -0.49 -4.21 12.00
N ALA A 462 -1.02 -3.50 11.01
CA ALA A 462 -1.94 -4.07 10.01
C ALA A 462 -1.23 -4.93 8.95
N LEU A 463 0.05 -4.64 8.63
CA LEU A 463 0.78 -5.14 7.46
C LEU A 463 1.97 -6.03 7.81
N ASN A 464 2.65 -5.80 8.93
CA ASN A 464 3.96 -6.39 9.24
C ASN A 464 3.88 -7.59 10.20
N PRO A 465 4.18 -8.82 9.75
CA PRO A 465 4.49 -9.95 10.62
C PRO A 465 5.73 -9.65 11.47
N ILE A 466 5.60 -9.70 12.80
CA ILE A 466 6.70 -9.54 13.75
C ILE A 466 7.22 -10.87 14.29
N ALA A 467 6.46 -11.96 14.17
CA ALA A 467 6.93 -13.28 14.58
C ALA A 467 6.31 -14.40 13.75
N GLN A 468 7.03 -15.53 13.69
CA GLN A 468 6.62 -16.77 13.06
C GLN A 468 6.50 -17.89 14.10
N PHE A 469 5.54 -18.79 13.90
CA PHE A 469 5.32 -20.00 14.67
C PHE A 469 5.50 -21.24 13.79
N ASP A 470 5.97 -22.32 14.39
CA ASP A 470 6.11 -23.62 13.74
C ASP A 470 4.76 -24.36 13.58
N SER A 471 4.80 -25.56 13.01
CA SER A 471 3.66 -26.46 12.82
C SER A 471 3.02 -26.98 14.13
N THR A 472 3.66 -26.77 15.28
CA THR A 472 3.11 -27.06 16.63
C THR A 472 2.46 -25.84 17.28
N GLY A 473 2.64 -24.65 16.71
CA GLY A 473 2.23 -23.37 17.29
C GLY A 473 3.22 -22.82 18.33
N ALA A 474 4.45 -23.34 18.39
CA ALA A 474 5.54 -22.78 19.18
C ALA A 474 6.18 -21.59 18.46
N LEU A 475 6.66 -20.59 19.20
CA LEU A 475 7.36 -19.44 18.64
C LEU A 475 8.69 -19.92 18.02
N GLU A 476 8.88 -19.60 16.74
CA GLU A 476 10.03 -20.05 15.95
C GLU A 476 11.00 -18.90 15.66
N ALA A 477 10.49 -17.73 15.25
CA ALA A 477 11.31 -16.56 14.93
C ALA A 477 10.64 -15.23 15.31
N THR A 478 11.45 -14.20 15.56
CA THR A 478 11.05 -12.79 15.62
C THR A 478 11.68 -12.01 14.46
N PHE A 479 10.93 -11.10 13.85
CA PHE A 479 11.31 -10.27 12.72
C PHE A 479 11.45 -8.81 13.15
N VAL A 480 12.58 -8.18 12.86
CA VAL A 480 12.91 -6.84 13.37
C VAL A 480 13.06 -5.85 12.21
N TYR A 481 12.31 -4.75 12.29
CA TYR A 481 12.23 -3.69 11.27
C TYR A 481 12.93 -2.41 11.78
N GLY A 482 13.85 -1.83 11.00
CA GLY A 482 14.52 -0.58 11.38
C GLY A 482 14.65 0.45 10.27
N THR A 483 14.88 0.02 9.03
CA THR A 483 15.15 0.88 7.86
C THR A 483 13.99 0.97 6.88
N ARG A 484 13.07 -0.01 6.91
CA ARG A 484 11.98 -0.19 5.94
C ARG A 484 10.69 -0.60 6.65
N GLY A 485 9.55 -0.20 6.09
CA GLY A 485 8.21 -0.46 6.65
C GLY A 485 7.45 -1.64 6.04
N ASN A 486 8.05 -2.36 5.07
CA ASN A 486 7.43 -3.47 4.35
C ASN A 486 8.25 -4.78 4.34
N VAL A 487 9.49 -4.76 4.85
CA VAL A 487 10.35 -5.95 4.98
C VAL A 487 11.26 -5.75 6.20
N PRO A 488 11.47 -6.77 7.05
CA PRO A 488 12.37 -6.64 8.20
C PRO A 488 13.83 -6.51 7.75
N ASP A 489 14.67 -5.97 8.63
CA ASP A 489 16.11 -5.91 8.46
C ASP A 489 16.79 -7.22 8.92
N TYR A 490 16.30 -7.85 9.99
CA TYR A 490 16.87 -9.09 10.49
C TYR A 490 15.85 -10.00 11.19
N ILE A 491 16.25 -11.26 11.33
CA ILE A 491 15.50 -12.36 11.92
C ILE A 491 16.27 -12.84 13.15
N VAL A 492 15.58 -13.10 14.25
CA VAL A 492 16.11 -13.75 15.46
C VAL A 492 15.33 -15.05 15.66
N GLN A 493 15.98 -16.20 15.51
CA GLN A 493 15.39 -17.52 15.74
C GLN A 493 15.28 -17.82 17.25
N ALA A 494 14.38 -18.72 17.64
CA ALA A 494 14.09 -19.05 19.04
C ALA A 494 15.22 -19.83 19.75
N ASP A 495 16.22 -20.33 19.02
CA ASP A 495 17.46 -20.89 19.56
C ASP A 495 18.57 -19.83 19.79
N GLY A 496 18.39 -18.62 19.25
CA GLY A 496 19.31 -17.49 19.36
C GLY A 496 20.11 -17.17 18.09
N ASP A 497 19.96 -17.94 17.00
CA ASP A 497 20.64 -17.65 15.74
C ASP A 497 20.01 -16.41 15.05
N VAL A 498 20.88 -15.52 14.54
CA VAL A 498 20.48 -14.22 13.98
C VAL A 498 20.89 -14.14 12.50
N TYR A 499 19.95 -13.68 11.66
CA TYR A 499 20.15 -13.58 10.21
C TYR A 499 19.80 -12.18 9.68
N ARG A 500 20.71 -11.55 8.94
CA ARG A 500 20.45 -10.30 8.21
C ARG A 500 19.64 -10.62 6.96
N VAL A 501 18.54 -9.90 6.76
CA VAL A 501 17.79 -9.87 5.50
C VAL A 501 18.41 -8.81 4.60
N ILE A 502 18.89 -9.23 3.42
CA ILE A 502 19.32 -8.32 2.35
C ILE A 502 18.21 -8.28 1.30
N ALA A 503 17.63 -7.10 1.10
CA ALA A 503 16.52 -6.88 0.17
C ALA A 503 16.79 -5.69 -0.77
N ASP A 504 16.21 -5.71 -1.97
CA ASP A 504 16.40 -4.66 -3.00
C ASP A 504 15.72 -3.31 -2.66
N HIS A 505 15.63 -2.42 -3.66
CA HIS A 505 15.01 -1.10 -3.56
C HIS A 505 13.47 -1.12 -3.45
N LEU A 506 12.81 -2.25 -3.78
CA LEU A 506 11.39 -2.48 -3.51
C LEU A 506 11.18 -3.14 -2.14
N GLY A 507 12.23 -3.74 -1.57
CA GLY A 507 12.17 -4.57 -0.38
C GLY A 507 11.98 -6.06 -0.67
N SER A 508 12.19 -6.51 -1.91
CA SER A 508 12.15 -7.94 -2.25
C SER A 508 13.36 -8.66 -1.64
N VAL A 509 13.14 -9.78 -0.94
CA VAL A 509 14.22 -10.53 -0.29
C VAL A 509 15.19 -11.10 -1.33
N ARG A 510 16.47 -10.75 -1.22
CA ARG A 510 17.54 -11.23 -2.12
C ARG A 510 18.37 -12.32 -1.44
N LEU A 511 18.85 -12.06 -0.22
CA LEU A 511 19.62 -13.01 0.59
C LEU A 511 19.17 -12.98 2.06
N ILE A 512 19.29 -14.11 2.73
CA ILE A 512 19.28 -14.27 4.19
C ILE A 512 20.67 -14.73 4.59
N ILE A 513 21.33 -14.02 5.51
CA ILE A 513 22.75 -14.23 5.83
C ILE A 513 22.92 -14.38 7.35
N ASP A 514 23.50 -15.50 7.79
CA ASP A 514 23.92 -15.74 9.16
C ASP A 514 24.93 -14.65 9.58
N VAL A 515 24.63 -13.91 10.64
CA VAL A 515 25.44 -12.74 11.06
C VAL A 515 26.68 -13.12 11.88
N THR A 516 26.83 -14.39 12.24
CA THR A 516 27.97 -14.94 12.97
C THR A 516 28.98 -15.59 12.02
N THR A 517 28.52 -16.36 11.03
CA THR A 517 29.41 -17.01 10.03
C THR A 517 29.57 -16.21 8.75
N GLY A 518 28.60 -15.36 8.40
CA GLY A 518 28.52 -14.67 7.12
C GLY A 518 28.12 -15.58 5.95
N MET A 519 27.58 -16.77 6.22
CA MET A 519 27.08 -17.68 5.18
C MET A 519 25.68 -17.25 4.73
N VAL A 520 25.44 -17.32 3.41
CA VAL A 520 24.09 -17.21 2.83
C VAL A 520 23.31 -18.48 3.22
N ALA A 521 22.28 -18.30 4.04
CA ALA A 521 21.39 -19.37 4.50
C ALA A 521 20.23 -19.60 3.51
N HIS A 522 19.77 -18.54 2.85
CA HIS A 522 18.72 -18.59 1.83
C HIS A 522 18.92 -17.48 0.77
N ARG A 523 18.56 -17.76 -0.48
CA ARG A 523 18.61 -16.83 -1.62
C ARG A 523 17.40 -17.03 -2.52
N MET A 524 16.87 -15.91 -3.03
CA MET A 524 15.91 -15.88 -4.14
C MET A 524 16.49 -15.01 -5.27
N ASP A 525 16.05 -15.13 -6.52
CA ASP A 525 16.22 -14.14 -7.61
C ASP A 525 14.88 -13.89 -8.32
N TYR A 526 14.55 -12.64 -8.62
CA TYR A 526 13.30 -12.27 -9.31
C TYR A 526 13.51 -11.81 -10.76
N ASP A 527 12.43 -11.82 -11.54
CA ASP A 527 12.28 -11.01 -12.76
C ASP A 527 11.74 -9.60 -12.43
N ALA A 528 11.21 -8.89 -13.43
CA ALA A 528 10.66 -7.54 -13.26
C ALA A 528 9.26 -7.50 -12.60
N TRP A 529 8.58 -8.65 -12.46
CA TRP A 529 7.21 -8.77 -11.92
C TRP A 529 7.16 -9.59 -10.61
N GLY A 530 8.29 -10.09 -10.14
CA GLY A 530 8.40 -10.87 -8.90
C GLY A 530 8.41 -12.38 -9.09
N ASN A 531 8.45 -12.91 -10.32
CA ASN A 531 8.57 -14.34 -10.56
C ASN A 531 9.93 -14.87 -10.10
N VAL A 532 9.94 -15.97 -9.33
CA VAL A 532 11.14 -16.51 -8.68
C VAL A 532 12.02 -17.29 -9.67
N THR A 533 12.87 -16.56 -10.40
CA THR A 533 13.86 -17.09 -11.37
C THR A 533 14.93 -18.01 -10.77
N TYR A 534 15.14 -17.98 -9.45
CA TYR A 534 16.02 -18.89 -8.70
C TYR A 534 15.62 -18.88 -7.22
N GLU A 535 15.69 -20.03 -6.54
CA GLU A 535 15.59 -20.13 -5.09
C GLU A 535 16.53 -21.25 -4.58
N ALA A 536 17.23 -21.01 -3.47
CA ALA A 536 18.14 -21.99 -2.86
C ALA A 536 18.41 -21.69 -1.38
N GLY A 537 18.63 -22.75 -0.59
CA GLY A 537 18.90 -22.66 0.86
C GLY A 537 17.68 -23.04 1.71
N ASP A 538 17.62 -22.55 2.95
CA ASP A 538 16.51 -22.81 3.87
C ASP A 538 15.42 -21.74 3.74
N SER A 539 14.40 -22.09 2.96
CA SER A 539 13.22 -21.26 2.71
C SER A 539 12.24 -21.17 3.88
N SER A 540 12.45 -21.93 4.97
CA SER A 540 11.57 -21.95 6.14
C SER A 540 11.84 -20.82 7.15
N LEU A 541 13.02 -20.19 7.06
CA LEU A 541 13.47 -19.11 7.95
C LEU A 541 12.59 -17.85 7.89
N HIS A 542 11.84 -17.62 6.80
CA HIS A 542 11.00 -16.43 6.62
C HIS A 542 9.83 -16.63 5.63
N PRO A 543 8.75 -15.84 5.76
CA PRO A 543 7.63 -15.83 4.81
C PRO A 543 7.84 -14.84 3.64
N PHE A 544 8.73 -13.86 3.78
CA PHE A 544 8.80 -12.69 2.89
C PHE A 544 9.40 -13.01 1.51
N GLY A 545 8.83 -12.43 0.45
CA GLY A 545 9.27 -12.59 -0.94
C GLY A 545 9.38 -11.24 -1.69
N PHE A 546 8.71 -11.15 -2.84
CA PHE A 546 8.72 -9.94 -3.70
C PHE A 546 8.15 -8.72 -2.97
N ALA A 547 8.83 -7.57 -3.06
CA ALA A 547 8.49 -6.31 -2.40
C ALA A 547 8.12 -6.41 -0.89
N GLY A 548 8.58 -7.46 -0.20
CA GLY A 548 8.31 -7.71 1.21
C GLY A 548 6.99 -8.41 1.55
N GLY A 549 6.14 -8.74 0.57
CA GLY A 549 4.90 -9.50 0.80
C GLY A 549 5.15 -10.96 1.22
N ILE A 550 4.14 -11.60 1.82
CA ILE A 550 4.21 -13.03 2.22
C ILE A 550 4.07 -13.91 0.98
N TYR A 551 5.10 -14.70 0.65
CA TYR A 551 5.12 -15.53 -0.56
C TYR A 551 4.75 -16.98 -0.26
N ASP A 552 3.67 -17.47 -0.88
CA ASP A 552 3.25 -18.87 -0.78
C ASP A 552 3.81 -19.71 -1.94
N ARG A 553 4.88 -20.45 -1.66
CA ARG A 553 5.56 -21.36 -2.62
C ARG A 553 4.68 -22.49 -3.15
N GLY A 554 3.53 -22.75 -2.54
CA GLY A 554 2.56 -23.75 -2.98
C GLY A 554 1.54 -23.23 -3.99
N THR A 555 1.24 -21.91 -4.00
CA THR A 555 0.33 -21.29 -4.98
C THR A 555 1.04 -20.38 -5.99
N GLY A 556 2.24 -19.90 -5.66
CA GLY A 556 2.95 -18.85 -6.39
C GLY A 556 2.52 -17.42 -6.06
N LEU A 557 1.50 -17.23 -5.19
CA LEU A 557 0.96 -15.91 -4.86
C LEU A 557 1.79 -15.19 -3.79
N VAL A 558 1.75 -13.86 -3.83
CA VAL A 558 2.32 -12.96 -2.81
C VAL A 558 1.21 -12.16 -2.16
N ARG A 559 1.06 -12.26 -0.84
CA ARG A 559 0.07 -11.48 -0.06
C ARG A 559 0.66 -10.14 0.36
N PHE A 560 -0.02 -9.06 0.00
CA PHE A 560 0.20 -7.69 0.47
C PHE A 560 -1.07 -7.20 1.16
N GLY A 561 -0.99 -6.65 2.37
CA GLY A 561 -2.13 -6.13 3.16
C GLY A 561 -3.49 -6.78 2.88
N ALA A 562 -4.31 -6.10 2.07
CA ALA A 562 -5.66 -6.50 1.66
C ALA A 562 -5.78 -7.52 0.51
N ARG A 563 -4.78 -7.67 -0.37
CA ARG A 563 -4.89 -8.43 -1.63
C ARG A 563 -3.78 -9.47 -1.86
N ASP A 564 -4.10 -10.51 -2.63
CA ASP A 564 -3.13 -11.48 -3.15
C ASP A 564 -2.73 -11.12 -4.59
N TYR A 565 -1.43 -11.17 -4.87
CA TYR A 565 -0.80 -10.82 -6.14
C TYR A 565 -0.26 -12.07 -6.82
N ASP A 566 -0.57 -12.25 -8.10
CA ASP A 566 0.05 -13.24 -8.97
C ASP A 566 1.14 -12.57 -9.82
N SER A 567 2.40 -12.96 -9.61
CA SER A 567 3.53 -12.46 -10.40
C SER A 567 3.55 -12.96 -11.84
N VAL A 568 2.90 -14.10 -12.13
CA VAL A 568 2.91 -14.72 -13.46
C VAL A 568 2.09 -13.87 -14.43
N THR A 569 0.84 -13.56 -14.06
CA THR A 569 0.01 -12.60 -14.80
C THR A 569 0.39 -11.13 -14.51
N GLY A 570 1.03 -10.87 -13.37
CA GLY A 570 1.42 -9.53 -12.90
C GLY A 570 0.24 -8.69 -12.43
N ARG A 571 -0.75 -9.31 -11.77
CA ARG A 571 -2.02 -8.71 -11.39
C ARG A 571 -2.44 -9.12 -9.98
N TRP A 572 -3.36 -8.35 -9.40
CA TRP A 572 -4.11 -8.80 -8.23
C TRP A 572 -5.09 -9.92 -8.62
N THR A 573 -5.37 -10.85 -7.72
CA THR A 573 -6.32 -11.96 -7.95
C THR A 573 -7.79 -11.59 -7.70
N GLY A 574 -8.06 -10.35 -7.26
CA GLY A 574 -9.39 -9.81 -7.02
C GLY A 574 -9.43 -8.30 -7.25
N LYS A 575 -10.65 -7.73 -7.30
CA LYS A 575 -10.86 -6.27 -7.43
C LYS A 575 -10.19 -5.50 -6.29
N ASP A 576 -9.91 -4.23 -6.55
CA ASP A 576 -9.48 -3.26 -5.56
C ASP A 576 -10.63 -2.92 -4.61
N PRO A 577 -10.50 -3.11 -3.28
CA PRO A 577 -11.56 -2.73 -2.33
C PRO A 577 -11.92 -1.24 -2.37
N ILE A 578 -10.96 -0.36 -2.69
CA ILE A 578 -11.20 1.08 -2.87
C ILE A 578 -11.45 1.48 -4.34
N LYS A 579 -11.66 0.49 -5.22
CA LYS A 579 -12.13 0.65 -6.61
C LYS A 579 -11.35 1.72 -7.39
N PHE A 580 -12.05 2.75 -7.87
CA PHE A 580 -11.48 3.81 -8.69
C PHE A 580 -10.45 4.70 -7.95
N SER A 581 -10.44 4.72 -6.62
CA SER A 581 -9.41 5.38 -5.82
C SER A 581 -8.06 4.64 -5.86
N GLY A 582 -8.09 3.31 -6.01
CA GLY A 582 -6.90 2.49 -6.28
C GLY A 582 -6.45 2.57 -7.75
N GLY A 583 -7.40 2.67 -8.69
CA GLY A 583 -7.11 3.04 -10.07
C GLY A 583 -8.21 2.66 -11.07
N MET A 584 -8.01 2.99 -12.35
CA MET A 584 -8.98 2.71 -13.42
C MET A 584 -9.09 1.22 -13.79
N ASN A 585 -8.10 0.39 -13.41
CA ASN A 585 -8.09 -1.06 -13.62
C ASN A 585 -7.84 -1.74 -12.27
N PHE A 586 -8.89 -2.33 -11.70
CA PHE A 586 -8.93 -2.80 -10.31
C PHE A 586 -7.96 -3.95 -9.98
N TYR A 587 -7.33 -4.56 -11.00
CA TYR A 587 -6.38 -5.65 -10.85
C TYR A 587 -4.94 -5.25 -11.25
N SER A 588 -4.70 -4.01 -11.66
CA SER A 588 -3.36 -3.57 -12.08
C SER A 588 -2.44 -3.42 -10.88
N TYR A 589 -1.35 -4.20 -10.83
CA TYR A 589 -0.31 -3.99 -9.83
C TYR A 589 0.48 -2.73 -10.16
N VAL A 590 0.42 -1.74 -9.26
CA VAL A 590 1.13 -0.45 -9.28
C VAL A 590 1.10 0.30 -10.63
N GLY A 591 0.01 0.16 -11.39
CA GLY A 591 -0.14 0.80 -12.71
C GLY A 591 0.78 0.22 -13.79
N ASN A 592 1.25 -1.02 -13.64
CA ASN A 592 2.23 -1.69 -14.50
C ASN A 592 3.65 -1.06 -14.50
N GLU A 593 4.05 -0.41 -13.39
CA GLU A 593 5.43 0.05 -13.16
C GLU A 593 6.13 -0.70 -11.98
N PRO A 594 6.22 -2.05 -12.03
CA PRO A 594 6.69 -2.88 -10.91
C PRO A 594 8.19 -2.71 -10.60
N VAL A 595 8.97 -2.12 -11.51
CA VAL A 595 10.42 -1.93 -11.35
C VAL A 595 10.72 -0.77 -10.39
N LEU A 596 9.81 0.20 -10.25
CA LEU A 596 9.99 1.38 -9.39
C LEU A 596 9.03 1.39 -8.18
N ARG A 597 7.81 0.88 -8.35
CA ARG A 597 6.72 1.01 -7.37
C ARG A 597 6.44 -0.29 -6.64
N ARG A 598 5.86 -0.18 -5.45
CA ARG A 598 5.36 -1.27 -4.61
C ARG A 598 4.06 -0.85 -3.94
N ASP A 599 3.22 -1.82 -3.60
CA ASP A 599 1.97 -1.59 -2.87
C ASP A 599 1.87 -2.55 -1.67
N PRO A 600 2.35 -2.15 -0.47
CA PRO A 600 2.40 -3.03 0.69
C PRO A 600 1.04 -3.24 1.38
N SER A 601 0.10 -2.31 1.19
CA SER A 601 -1.24 -2.33 1.82
C SER A 601 -2.33 -2.75 0.85
N GLY A 602 -2.27 -2.24 -0.39
CA GLY A 602 -3.36 -2.21 -1.36
C GLY A 602 -3.95 -0.81 -1.63
N LEU A 603 -3.40 0.33 -1.12
CA LEU A 603 -4.10 1.62 -0.86
C LEU A 603 -3.34 2.97 -1.17
N ALA A 604 -3.99 4.15 -0.97
CA ALA A 604 -3.59 5.54 -1.35
C ALA A 604 -4.36 6.64 -0.52
N TRP A 605 -4.01 7.93 -0.28
CA TRP A 605 -2.85 8.88 -0.52
C TRP A 605 -2.83 10.08 0.51
N LEU A 606 -2.01 11.15 0.33
CA LEU A 606 -1.98 12.45 1.10
C LEU A 606 -1.31 13.56 0.24
N TYR A 607 -1.13 14.80 0.76
CA TYR A 607 -0.51 15.98 0.13
C TYR A 607 0.37 16.85 1.10
N TYR A 608 1.57 17.30 0.67
CA TYR A 608 2.53 18.16 1.41
C TYR A 608 3.40 19.04 0.46
N TRP A 609 3.82 20.26 0.83
CA TRP A 609 4.51 21.25 -0.03
C TRP A 609 5.79 21.92 0.57
N ASP A 610 6.99 21.52 0.14
CA ASP A 610 8.33 22.09 0.46
C ASP A 610 8.48 23.64 0.36
N PRO A 611 9.12 24.38 1.29
CA PRO A 611 9.24 25.84 1.18
C PRO A 611 9.98 26.33 -0.09
N GLY A 612 9.33 27.21 -0.87
CA GLY A 612 9.86 27.75 -2.12
C GLY A 612 10.50 29.16 -2.02
N GLY A 613 11.34 29.50 -2.99
CA GLY A 613 11.75 30.89 -3.26
C GLY A 613 13.25 31.10 -3.53
N THR A 614 13.58 32.17 -4.28
CA THR A 614 14.96 32.57 -4.58
C THR A 614 15.21 34.04 -4.26
N GLY A 615 15.24 34.39 -2.97
CA GLY A 615 15.61 35.74 -2.51
C GLY A 615 14.84 36.19 -1.28
N THR A 616 14.31 37.41 -1.33
CA THR A 616 13.52 38.04 -0.26
C THR A 616 12.11 37.46 -0.13
N ASP A 617 11.55 37.02 -1.26
CA ASP A 617 10.20 36.44 -1.33
C ASP A 617 10.28 34.96 -0.90
N LYS A 618 10.41 34.76 0.41
CA LYS A 618 10.36 33.45 1.05
C LYS A 618 8.92 32.98 1.18
N TRP A 619 8.62 31.85 0.57
CA TRP A 619 7.41 31.09 0.87
C TRP A 619 7.76 30.13 2.01
N TYR A 620 6.94 30.11 3.06
CA TYR A 620 6.97 28.98 3.99
C TYR A 620 6.35 27.77 3.26
N GLY A 621 6.70 26.55 3.68
CA GLY A 621 6.02 25.37 3.14
C GLY A 621 4.55 25.33 3.55
N HIS A 622 3.79 24.47 2.89
CA HIS A 622 2.36 24.23 3.17
C HIS A 622 2.05 22.75 3.37
N VAL A 623 0.91 22.43 4.00
CA VAL A 623 0.36 21.08 4.12
C VAL A 623 -1.16 21.13 4.22
N SER A 624 -1.83 20.15 3.65
CA SER A 624 -3.28 20.00 3.70
C SER A 624 -3.66 18.55 3.88
N LEU A 625 -4.83 18.29 4.47
CA LEU A 625 -5.46 16.98 4.43
C LEU A 625 -6.59 17.02 3.40
N GLN A 626 -6.69 15.98 2.57
CA GLN A 626 -7.89 15.68 1.80
C GLN A 626 -8.43 14.36 2.33
N LEU A 627 -9.70 14.35 2.68
CA LEU A 627 -10.44 13.15 3.08
C LEU A 627 -11.00 12.45 1.83
N ASP A 628 -11.33 11.16 1.94
CA ASP A 628 -11.90 10.34 0.87
C ASP A 628 -13.29 10.85 0.41
N ASP A 629 -14.05 11.54 1.28
CA ASP A 629 -15.28 12.24 0.91
C ASP A 629 -15.05 13.51 0.06
N GLY A 630 -13.79 13.83 -0.25
CA GLY A 630 -13.36 15.01 -0.98
C GLY A 630 -13.22 16.27 -0.13
N THR A 631 -13.56 16.24 1.16
CA THR A 631 -13.39 17.36 2.09
C THR A 631 -11.92 17.73 2.18
N TYR A 632 -11.62 18.98 1.83
CA TYR A 632 -10.27 19.51 1.81
C TYR A 632 -10.04 20.48 2.97
N ILE A 633 -9.01 20.21 3.77
CA ILE A 633 -8.73 20.86 5.04
C ILE A 633 -7.38 21.57 4.93
N SER A 634 -7.43 22.90 4.94
CA SER A 634 -6.29 23.79 4.74
C SER A 634 -6.54 25.16 5.39
N GLN A 635 -5.46 25.88 5.70
CA GLN A 635 -5.49 27.25 6.24
C GLN A 635 -4.28 28.07 5.80
N TRP A 636 -4.54 29.16 5.07
CA TRP A 636 -3.51 30.05 4.51
C TRP A 636 -3.50 31.45 5.17
N PRO A 637 -2.50 31.78 6.01
CA PRO A 637 -2.23 33.17 6.40
C PRO A 637 -1.51 33.90 5.24
N ASN A 638 -2.07 35.04 4.81
CA ASN A 638 -1.71 35.64 3.52
C ASN A 638 -0.37 36.42 3.54
N ARG A 639 0.69 35.78 3.02
CA ARG A 639 1.99 36.39 2.60
C ARG A 639 2.91 36.92 3.74
N PRO A 640 4.18 37.32 3.46
CA PRO A 640 5.21 37.50 4.48
C PRO A 640 4.93 38.56 5.56
N LEU A 641 5.12 38.17 6.82
CA LEU A 641 5.00 39.02 8.00
C LEU A 641 6.24 39.91 8.21
N GLU A 642 6.27 41.10 7.62
CA GLU A 642 7.21 42.16 8.04
C GLU A 642 6.75 42.82 9.36
N GLY A 643 6.97 42.12 10.47
CA GLY A 643 6.76 42.61 11.84
C GLY A 643 5.59 41.94 12.59
N PRO A 644 5.44 42.23 13.90
CA PRO A 644 4.34 41.70 14.69
C PRO A 644 3.02 42.41 14.32
N LEU A 645 2.02 41.63 13.94
CA LEU A 645 0.68 42.09 13.53
C LEU A 645 -0.42 41.51 14.44
N ASP A 646 -1.62 42.08 14.33
CA ASP A 646 -2.72 41.96 15.28
C ASP A 646 -3.94 41.15 14.76
N GLU A 647 -5.04 41.20 15.50
CA GLU A 647 -6.00 40.08 15.70
C GLU A 647 -6.95 39.76 14.52
N THR A 648 -6.76 40.31 13.31
CA THR A 648 -7.79 40.28 12.23
C THR A 648 -7.28 39.98 10.82
N GLY A 649 -6.36 39.01 10.66
CA GLY A 649 -5.57 38.83 9.41
C GLY A 649 -6.04 37.80 8.36
N ASN A 650 -7.08 37.00 8.60
CA ASN A 650 -7.29 35.74 7.83
C ASN A 650 -8.30 35.82 6.67
N GLN A 651 -8.08 34.98 5.66
CA GLN A 651 -9.10 34.50 4.71
C GLN A 651 -9.00 32.96 4.59
N LEU A 652 -10.08 32.32 4.13
CA LEU A 652 -10.16 30.87 3.94
C LEU A 652 -10.08 30.56 2.43
N HIS A 653 -9.28 29.56 2.05
CA HIS A 653 -9.12 29.11 0.67
C HIS A 653 -9.96 27.86 0.38
N GLY A 654 -10.44 27.73 -0.85
CA GLY A 654 -11.40 26.70 -1.26
C GLY A 654 -10.76 25.56 -2.08
N GLY A 655 -10.36 24.49 -1.40
CA GLY A 655 -9.94 23.24 -2.05
C GLY A 655 -8.50 23.22 -2.58
N LEU A 656 -8.04 22.02 -2.93
CA LEU A 656 -6.68 21.73 -3.41
C LEU A 656 -6.19 22.65 -4.54
N LEU A 657 -7.09 23.04 -5.45
CA LEU A 657 -6.75 23.90 -6.58
C LEU A 657 -6.45 25.36 -6.14
N ALA A 658 -7.11 25.87 -5.10
CA ALA A 658 -6.87 27.21 -4.57
C ALA A 658 -5.56 27.32 -3.77
N ASP A 659 -5.11 26.22 -3.17
CA ASP A 659 -3.80 26.14 -2.52
C ASP A 659 -2.67 26.01 -3.54
N ILE A 660 -2.88 25.25 -4.63
CA ILE A 660 -1.91 25.15 -5.73
C ILE A 660 -1.71 26.50 -6.43
N ASP A 661 -2.78 27.30 -6.61
CA ASP A 661 -2.66 28.70 -7.09
C ASP A 661 -1.94 29.59 -6.06
N GLY A 662 -2.26 29.43 -4.77
CA GLY A 662 -1.56 30.09 -3.66
C GLY A 662 -0.04 29.83 -3.66
N GLU A 663 0.36 28.59 -3.94
CA GLU A 663 1.74 28.10 -4.07
C GLU A 663 2.41 28.41 -5.43
N GLY A 664 1.80 29.27 -6.25
CA GLY A 664 2.36 29.67 -7.55
C GLY A 664 2.42 28.54 -8.58
N GLY A 665 1.49 27.59 -8.50
CA GLY A 665 1.38 26.44 -9.41
C GLY A 665 2.25 25.24 -9.03
N ARG A 666 2.81 25.22 -7.81
CA ARG A 666 3.66 24.13 -7.30
C ARG A 666 2.81 22.97 -6.77
N LEU A 667 3.16 21.74 -7.16
CA LEU A 667 2.45 20.56 -6.70
C LEU A 667 2.95 20.06 -5.34
N PRO A 668 2.08 19.38 -4.57
CA PRO A 668 2.46 18.63 -3.38
C PRO A 668 3.15 17.30 -3.68
N HIS A 669 4.07 16.95 -2.78
CA HIS A 669 4.52 15.60 -2.45
C HIS A 669 3.36 14.81 -1.83
N ARG A 670 3.30 13.48 -1.97
CA ARG A 670 2.09 12.68 -1.63
C ARG A 670 2.40 11.42 -0.84
N VAL A 671 1.67 11.20 0.27
CA VAL A 671 2.14 10.33 1.38
C VAL A 671 0.98 9.71 2.20
N LEU A 672 0.36 8.62 1.74
CA LEU A 672 -0.80 7.96 2.40
C LEU A 672 -0.77 7.99 3.94
N ILE A 673 -1.91 8.35 4.54
CA ILE A 673 -2.20 8.16 5.97
C ILE A 673 -3.33 7.13 6.11
N ASP A 674 -2.98 5.90 6.44
CA ASP A 674 -3.93 4.82 6.76
C ASP A 674 -4.63 5.08 8.11
N ASP A 675 -5.70 4.33 8.46
CA ASP A 675 -6.44 4.38 9.75
C ASP A 675 -6.82 5.81 10.26
N LEU A 676 -7.72 6.54 9.57
CA LEU A 676 -8.27 7.84 10.03
C LEU A 676 -9.80 7.78 10.23
N ASP A 677 -10.30 8.26 11.37
CA ASP A 677 -11.75 8.52 11.56
C ASP A 677 -12.15 9.81 10.82
N GLU A 678 -12.21 9.72 9.49
CA GLU A 678 -12.49 10.87 8.62
C GLU A 678 -13.86 11.49 8.86
N GLN A 679 -14.84 10.70 9.33
CA GLN A 679 -16.15 11.23 9.71
C GLN A 679 -16.01 12.13 10.94
N ALA A 680 -15.21 11.77 11.94
CA ALA A 680 -14.89 12.64 13.08
C ALA A 680 -14.13 13.91 12.64
N ILE A 681 -13.18 13.80 11.69
CA ILE A 681 -12.49 14.97 11.12
C ILE A 681 -13.47 15.90 10.41
N SER A 682 -14.30 15.36 9.51
CA SER A 682 -15.30 16.11 8.73
C SER A 682 -16.32 16.77 9.67
N ASP A 683 -16.75 16.09 10.74
CA ASP A 683 -17.63 16.65 11.77
C ASP A 683 -16.95 17.71 12.64
N TRP A 684 -15.70 17.53 13.03
CA TRP A 684 -14.89 18.53 13.74
C TRP A 684 -14.74 19.80 12.92
N TRP A 685 -14.35 19.66 11.65
CA TRP A 685 -14.15 20.75 10.70
C TRP A 685 -15.45 21.54 10.52
N ARG A 686 -16.57 20.84 10.23
CA ARG A 686 -17.90 21.45 10.06
C ARG A 686 -18.48 22.11 11.33
N LYS A 687 -17.97 21.78 12.52
CA LYS A 687 -18.43 22.36 13.81
C LYS A 687 -17.55 23.50 14.32
N ARG A 688 -16.41 23.79 13.67
CA ARG A 688 -15.42 24.75 14.16
C ARG A 688 -15.74 26.18 13.73
N HIS A 689 -15.48 27.15 14.61
CA HIS A 689 -15.56 28.57 14.26
C HIS A 689 -14.28 28.99 13.52
N HIS A 690 -14.33 28.95 12.18
CA HIS A 690 -13.16 29.17 11.31
C HIS A 690 -12.61 30.61 11.32
N ASP A 691 -13.30 31.52 11.98
CA ASP A 691 -13.01 32.94 12.13
C ASP A 691 -12.13 33.27 13.38
N ASN A 692 -11.67 32.25 14.11
CA ASN A 692 -11.01 32.41 15.42
C ASN A 692 -9.60 31.75 15.53
N PHE A 693 -8.91 31.54 14.41
CA PHE A 693 -7.54 30.99 14.38
C PHE A 693 -6.47 32.09 14.55
N SER A 694 -5.50 31.86 15.45
CA SER A 694 -4.43 32.82 15.74
C SER A 694 -3.29 32.76 14.71
N VAL A 695 -2.43 33.78 14.65
CA VAL A 695 -1.19 33.76 13.84
C VAL A 695 -0.14 32.74 14.30
N PHE A 696 -0.41 31.99 15.37
CA PHE A 696 0.37 30.84 15.85
C PHE A 696 -0.34 29.50 15.58
N ASN A 697 -1.40 29.51 14.75
CA ASN A 697 -2.05 28.34 14.18
C ASN A 697 -1.96 28.48 12.65
N ASN A 698 -1.13 27.67 12.00
CA ASN A 698 -0.95 27.67 10.56
C ASN A 698 -1.60 26.42 9.90
N CYS A 699 -1.36 26.23 8.60
CA CYS A 699 -1.80 25.05 7.86
C CYS A 699 -1.42 23.73 8.54
N SER A 700 -0.16 23.59 8.98
CA SER A 700 0.32 22.41 9.70
C SER A 700 -0.33 22.23 11.08
N ASP A 701 -0.67 23.30 11.80
CA ASP A 701 -1.40 23.17 13.07
C ASP A 701 -2.87 22.75 12.84
N VAL A 702 -3.53 23.27 11.79
CA VAL A 702 -4.89 22.85 11.40
C VAL A 702 -4.94 21.41 10.93
N VAL A 703 -4.01 21.00 10.06
CA VAL A 703 -3.87 19.60 9.63
C VAL A 703 -3.53 18.71 10.82
N SER A 704 -2.71 19.18 11.76
CA SER A 704 -2.38 18.37 12.94
C SER A 704 -3.54 18.22 13.92
N GLU A 705 -4.35 19.26 14.14
CA GLU A 705 -5.58 19.11 14.91
C GLU A 705 -6.57 18.17 14.18
N ALA A 706 -6.74 18.31 12.86
CA ALA A 706 -7.56 17.42 12.05
C ALA A 706 -7.13 15.94 12.19
N LEU A 707 -5.84 15.65 12.00
CA LEU A 707 -5.29 14.29 12.12
C LEU A 707 -5.43 13.71 13.53
N ARG A 708 -5.32 14.53 14.59
CA ARG A 708 -5.55 14.08 15.98
C ARG A 708 -7.01 13.73 16.24
N GLU A 709 -7.95 14.52 15.72
CA GLU A 709 -9.40 14.27 15.86
C GLU A 709 -9.81 13.02 15.06
N GLY A 710 -9.13 12.76 13.94
CA GLY A 710 -9.17 11.49 13.19
C GLY A 710 -8.35 10.34 13.80
N GLY A 711 -7.77 10.51 14.99
CA GLY A 711 -7.14 9.43 15.76
C GLY A 711 -5.62 9.25 15.63
N LYS A 712 -4.89 10.12 14.93
CA LYS A 712 -3.40 10.07 14.89
C LYS A 712 -2.76 10.72 16.11
N ASP A 713 -1.90 9.95 16.79
CA ASP A 713 -1.15 10.41 17.96
C ASP A 713 0.12 11.15 17.51
N ILE A 714 -0.04 12.42 17.11
CA ILE A 714 1.04 13.33 16.70
C ILE A 714 1.29 14.45 17.75
N PRO A 715 2.56 14.80 18.06
CA PRO A 715 2.90 15.62 19.22
C PRO A 715 2.29 17.03 19.21
N TRP A 716 1.77 17.49 20.36
CA TRP A 716 1.27 18.86 20.52
C TRP A 716 2.42 19.87 20.63
N HIS A 717 2.80 20.44 19.49
CA HIS A 717 3.64 21.63 19.39
C HIS A 717 3.21 22.47 18.18
N ALA A 718 3.61 23.75 18.12
CA ALA A 718 3.36 24.60 16.96
C ALA A 718 4.37 24.22 15.86
N ILE A 719 3.87 23.82 14.70
CA ILE A 719 4.72 23.26 13.65
C ILE A 719 5.19 24.36 12.69
N TYR A 720 6.50 24.55 12.60
CA TYR A 720 7.11 25.66 11.85
C TYR A 720 7.55 25.28 10.43
N HIS A 721 7.62 23.99 10.13
CA HIS A 721 7.97 23.46 8.81
C HIS A 721 7.05 22.27 8.51
N PRO A 722 6.36 22.19 7.36
CA PRO A 722 5.39 21.12 7.18
C PRO A 722 6.01 19.76 6.81
N ASP A 723 7.32 19.70 6.50
CA ASP A 723 8.10 18.45 6.59
C ASP A 723 7.91 17.81 7.98
N GLN A 724 7.79 18.60 9.05
CA GLN A 724 7.58 18.05 10.39
C GLN A 724 6.19 17.42 10.54
N VAL A 725 5.16 17.84 9.78
CA VAL A 725 3.90 17.08 9.72
C VAL A 725 4.10 15.77 8.99
N TYR A 726 4.86 15.76 7.90
CA TYR A 726 5.23 14.53 7.19
C TYR A 726 6.03 13.57 8.09
N ASP A 727 7.04 14.05 8.80
CA ASP A 727 7.88 13.27 9.71
C ASP A 727 7.13 12.86 10.99
N ASP A 728 6.26 13.71 11.55
CA ASP A 728 5.37 13.34 12.67
C ASP A 728 4.33 12.31 12.22
N VAL A 729 3.78 12.38 11.01
CA VAL A 729 2.91 11.36 10.42
C VAL A 729 3.66 10.05 10.22
N MET A 730 4.86 10.10 9.62
CA MET A 730 5.65 8.91 9.30
C MET A 730 6.34 8.29 10.52
N SER A 731 6.51 9.04 11.62
CA SER A 731 6.97 8.52 12.92
C SER A 731 5.82 8.10 13.84
N SER A 732 4.67 8.78 13.80
CA SER A 732 3.43 8.35 14.49
C SER A 732 2.80 7.11 13.86
N ARG A 733 3.23 6.68 12.66
CA ARG A 733 3.04 5.29 12.16
C ARG A 733 3.49 4.20 13.15
N ARG A 734 4.25 4.53 14.21
CA ARG A 734 4.52 3.61 15.33
C ARG A 734 3.33 3.50 16.32
N ASN A 735 2.55 4.56 16.53
CA ASN A 735 1.37 4.60 17.41
C ASN A 735 0.08 4.35 16.63
N SER A 736 -0.62 3.25 16.94
CA SER A 736 -1.95 2.99 16.39
C SER A 736 -3.03 3.87 17.02
N ARG A 737 -3.96 4.36 16.20
CA ARG A 737 -5.38 3.94 16.32
C ARG A 737 -5.84 3.40 14.99
N GLY A 738 -6.97 2.69 15.02
CA GLY A 738 -7.34 1.78 13.94
C GLY A 738 -8.68 2.11 13.29
N LEU A 739 -8.69 1.85 11.98
CA LEU A 739 -9.84 1.76 11.07
C LEU A 739 -10.49 3.12 10.70
N PRO A 740 -11.12 3.25 9.50
CA PRO A 740 -11.56 2.22 8.54
C PRO A 740 -10.51 1.18 8.09
#